data_AF-A0A3M8EVW1-F1
#
_entry.id   AF-A0A3M8EVW1-F1
#
_cell.length_a   1.000
_cell.length_b   1.000
_cell.length_c   1.000
_cell.angle_alpha   90.00
_cell.angle_beta   90.00
_cell.angle_gamma   90.00
#
_symmetry.space_group_name_H-M   'P 1'
#
loop_
_entity.id
_entity.type
_entity.pdbx_description
1 polymer ?
#
loop_
_entity_poly.entity_id
_entity_poly.type
_entity_poly.pdbx_seq_one_letter_code
_entity_poly.pdbx_strand_id
1 'polypeptide(L)'
;MRFAYAARMFLTAVSLATIAAASISASGKLEPYAATPDRVLVIYNAEWKNRSEGTSADQDSRDIAEYYAAMHTDPTTGKKPYLLGLSCRHQGKKHLNDWVIREVSTDNRNGIVFKGKGPNPSSLDWLRDSRKVEIHVADHNADWNSLSITCRSEVTGEERIVTPLMTCFTMRGIPAVMGAEPTYPPLEQGKGRSILLDATKIFPGTVTISLRLKNYKGKTIRDLSLRYWDARDFAFSQTGPDGVPDDNVVEEDVLAPVQRFLEDQKNALPDGTLLKDYILYIVVVHGMPYAANGIFGIDHGATARRGNHGSLTSLEQRLQTIYYSWKALKSPIMRFYMVEGPDSEMGVINHIITTGYRNQLGGIKWNPYIHPDTYLTHPGEKKNPTFVNIPPLAQQRLQTDHRFFTYGVTRIDGSSVEEAKRLIDYAVYSTKYLRPEIDCRVRADLDARGQNSLGDLAIRLAKTETENLWGDKELSALGFIPFSSYDKGLPFLARPSADPDGPCSSSGADWKTSGFYPGGMGRQVVSHNGWNMSSAPLWQYLRQGVTVTAAGAPAYDGGPHITNLTFWDNAILTRYLFRGRDLGECFLRATWYVNWSTSLIGDPLFHPDLSRTAIDRTPPRASRELSVSSSADRQKSVIEAQAELAFSPDDPEVALLRVVARDPGGKENVAISALYSRRPQVTLKDLAPDTDFTLSAELVDPYGNRTKLAPLNHRTPAVNIPLSIIKDFVKGIKDGK
;
A
#
# COMPACT_ATOMS: atom_id res chain seq x y z
N MET A 1 29.31 24.05 23.52
CA MET A 1 28.97 22.61 23.38
C MET A 1 28.22 22.03 24.58
N ARG A 2 28.68 22.21 25.83
CA ARG A 2 28.02 21.62 27.03
C ARG A 2 26.56 22.09 27.25
N PHE A 3 26.24 23.34 26.95
CA PHE A 3 24.88 23.88 27.06
C PHE A 3 23.88 23.29 26.05
N ALA A 4 24.31 23.05 24.81
CA ALA A 4 23.46 22.44 23.78
C ALA A 4 23.18 20.95 24.06
N TYR A 5 24.14 20.26 24.68
CA TYR A 5 23.97 18.86 25.10
C TYR A 5 23.03 18.74 26.31
N ALA A 6 23.15 19.65 27.28
CA ALA A 6 22.23 19.73 28.43
C ALA A 6 20.80 20.09 28.01
N ALA A 7 20.62 21.02 27.06
CA ALA A 7 19.30 21.37 26.52
C ALA A 7 18.66 20.20 25.76
N ARG A 8 19.45 19.44 24.97
CA ARG A 8 18.97 18.21 24.32
C ARG A 8 18.56 17.14 25.34
N MET A 9 19.41 16.87 26.33
CA MET A 9 19.11 15.92 27.41
C MET A 9 17.85 16.32 28.19
N PHE A 10 17.66 17.62 28.45
CA PHE A 10 16.49 18.13 29.15
C PHE A 10 15.22 18.02 28.30
N LEU A 11 15.26 18.34 27.00
CA LEU A 11 14.12 18.13 26.11
C LEU A 11 13.76 16.65 25.94
N THR A 12 14.75 15.76 25.85
CA THR A 12 14.52 14.31 25.80
C THR A 12 13.94 13.80 27.12
N ALA A 13 14.45 14.28 28.26
CA ALA A 13 13.96 13.91 29.58
C ALA A 13 12.55 14.44 29.85
N VAL A 14 12.23 15.68 29.43
CA VAL A 14 10.88 16.24 29.53
C VAL A 14 9.92 15.48 28.63
N SER A 15 10.32 15.15 27.40
CA SER A 15 9.51 14.33 26.47
C SER A 15 9.22 12.94 27.05
N LEU A 16 10.25 12.27 27.61
CA LEU A 16 10.12 10.99 28.30
C LEU A 16 9.26 11.09 29.57
N ALA A 17 9.35 12.19 30.33
CA ALA A 17 8.55 12.41 31.52
C ALA A 17 7.07 12.69 31.20
N THR A 18 6.75 13.40 30.11
CA THR A 18 5.37 13.52 29.60
C THR A 18 4.83 12.19 29.09
N ILE A 19 5.66 11.35 28.45
CA ILE A 19 5.27 9.99 28.05
C ILE A 19 4.99 9.15 29.29
N ALA A 20 5.85 9.18 30.31
CA ALA A 20 5.67 8.42 31.55
C ALA A 20 4.45 8.90 32.37
N ALA A 21 4.16 10.21 32.40
CA ALA A 21 2.96 10.74 33.05
C ALA A 21 1.67 10.36 32.31
N ALA A 22 1.71 10.26 30.97
CA ALA A 22 0.63 9.71 30.17
C ALA A 22 0.48 8.18 30.35
N SER A 23 1.57 7.46 30.57
CA SER A 23 1.56 6.02 30.87
C SER A 23 0.94 5.69 32.23
N ILE A 24 1.08 6.56 33.23
CA ILE A 24 0.46 6.36 34.57
C ILE A 24 -1.05 6.65 34.55
N SER A 25 -1.55 7.38 33.55
CA SER A 25 -2.98 7.57 33.28
C SER A 25 -3.56 6.52 32.31
N ALA A 26 -2.77 5.55 31.85
CA ALA A 26 -3.12 4.56 30.83
C ALA A 26 -3.57 3.18 31.36
N SER A 27 -4.13 3.10 32.58
CA SER A 27 -4.79 1.88 33.08
C SER A 27 -6.28 1.78 32.69
N GLY A 28 -6.78 2.68 31.84
CA GLY A 28 -8.12 2.59 31.28
C GLY A 28 -8.28 1.37 30.36
N LYS A 29 -9.51 0.93 30.14
CA LYS A 29 -9.82 -0.03 29.06
C LYS A 29 -9.73 0.72 27.72
N LEU A 30 -9.28 0.06 26.65
CA LEU A 30 -9.35 0.65 25.31
C LEU A 30 -10.82 0.80 24.92
N GLU A 31 -11.29 2.05 24.81
CA GLU A 31 -12.68 2.32 24.43
C GLU A 31 -12.91 2.00 22.95
N PRO A 32 -13.99 1.29 22.57
CA PRO A 32 -14.36 1.12 21.17
C PRO A 32 -14.72 2.47 20.55
N TYR A 33 -14.50 2.61 19.24
CA TYR A 33 -14.91 3.80 18.49
C TYR A 33 -15.18 3.41 17.04
N ALA A 34 -16.43 3.64 16.63
CA ALA A 34 -16.89 3.51 15.25
C ALA A 34 -17.30 4.90 14.75
N ALA A 35 -16.69 5.35 13.65
CA ALA A 35 -17.09 6.60 13.02
C ALA A 35 -18.52 6.48 12.45
N THR A 36 -19.29 7.57 12.54
CA THR A 36 -20.57 7.64 11.82
C THR A 36 -20.31 7.67 10.31
N PRO A 37 -21.21 7.13 9.47
CA PRO A 37 -20.97 7.01 8.03
C PRO A 37 -20.71 8.33 7.31
N ASP A 38 -21.30 9.42 7.78
CA ASP A 38 -21.08 10.78 7.28
C ASP A 38 -19.69 11.34 7.60
N ARG A 39 -18.83 10.62 8.35
CA ARG A 39 -17.41 10.97 8.54
C ARG A 39 -16.51 10.40 7.43
N VAL A 40 -17.09 9.86 6.36
CA VAL A 40 -16.37 9.28 5.22
C VAL A 40 -16.63 10.06 3.94
N LEU A 41 -15.57 10.33 3.20
CA LEU A 41 -15.61 10.82 1.82
C LEU A 41 -15.17 9.71 0.86
N VAL A 42 -16.03 9.31 -0.06
CA VAL A 42 -15.71 8.35 -1.12
C VAL A 42 -15.41 9.13 -2.39
N ILE A 43 -14.21 8.93 -2.94
CA ILE A 43 -13.80 9.52 -4.22
C ILE A 43 -13.83 8.48 -5.31
N TYR A 44 -14.42 8.83 -6.46
CA TYR A 44 -14.53 7.97 -7.63
C TYR A 44 -14.19 8.72 -8.91
N ASN A 45 -13.84 7.98 -9.96
CA ASN A 45 -13.53 8.55 -11.27
C ASN A 45 -14.85 8.75 -12.03
N ALA A 46 -15.29 10.00 -12.18
CA ALA A 46 -16.53 10.33 -12.89
C ALA A 46 -16.40 10.19 -14.43
N GLU A 47 -15.18 10.05 -14.94
CA GLU A 47 -14.88 9.88 -16.37
C GLU A 47 -14.45 8.45 -16.72
N TRP A 48 -14.65 7.49 -15.80
CA TRP A 48 -14.31 6.10 -16.03
C TRP A 48 -15.11 5.53 -17.21
N LYS A 49 -14.40 4.90 -18.15
CA LYS A 49 -15.02 4.45 -19.41
C LYS A 49 -15.63 3.06 -19.35
N ASN A 50 -15.13 2.21 -18.45
CA ASN A 50 -15.54 0.81 -18.45
C ASN A 50 -16.86 0.66 -17.71
N ARG A 51 -17.73 -0.15 -18.31
CA ARG A 51 -18.96 -0.63 -17.73
C ARG A 51 -18.96 -2.15 -17.84
N SER A 52 -18.77 -2.80 -16.71
CA SER A 52 -18.83 -4.24 -16.57
C SER A 52 -20.28 -4.73 -16.62
N GLU A 53 -20.47 -6.00 -16.96
CA GLU A 53 -21.76 -6.65 -16.85
C GLU A 53 -22.20 -6.71 -15.38
N GLY A 54 -23.47 -6.38 -15.09
CA GLY A 54 -23.99 -6.32 -13.72
C GLY A 54 -23.82 -4.96 -12.99
N THR A 55 -23.16 -3.98 -13.61
CA THR A 55 -23.04 -2.60 -13.12
C THR A 55 -24.37 -1.85 -13.24
N SER A 56 -24.85 -1.28 -12.13
CA SER A 56 -26.14 -0.56 -12.08
C SER A 56 -26.02 0.90 -12.53
N ALA A 57 -24.85 1.49 -12.35
CA ALA A 57 -24.52 2.82 -12.86
C ALA A 57 -24.10 2.82 -14.34
N ASP A 58 -23.89 4.02 -14.87
CA ASP A 58 -23.33 4.29 -16.19
C ASP A 58 -21.87 3.81 -16.30
N GLN A 59 -21.15 3.73 -15.19
CA GLN A 59 -19.75 3.29 -15.12
C GLN A 59 -19.39 2.66 -13.77
N ASP A 60 -18.39 1.78 -13.79
CA ASP A 60 -18.02 0.89 -12.68
C ASP A 60 -17.55 1.61 -11.40
N SER A 61 -16.76 2.68 -11.52
CA SER A 61 -16.24 3.47 -10.40
C SER A 61 -17.36 4.09 -9.56
N ARG A 62 -18.37 4.66 -10.23
CA ARG A 62 -19.56 5.24 -9.58
C ARG A 62 -20.44 4.19 -8.95
N ASP A 63 -20.65 3.05 -9.63
CA ASP A 63 -21.43 1.93 -9.08
C ASP A 63 -20.87 1.46 -7.74
N ILE A 64 -19.54 1.37 -7.62
CA ILE A 64 -18.88 0.98 -6.36
C ILE A 64 -19.01 2.08 -5.30
N ALA A 65 -18.90 3.35 -5.68
CA ALA A 65 -19.06 4.46 -4.73
C ALA A 65 -20.49 4.54 -4.17
N GLU A 66 -21.49 4.42 -5.04
CA GLU A 66 -22.90 4.39 -4.65
C GLU A 66 -23.22 3.13 -3.84
N TYR A 67 -22.64 1.99 -4.20
CA TYR A 67 -22.74 0.77 -3.41
C TYR A 67 -22.15 0.95 -2.00
N TYR A 68 -20.94 1.49 -1.89
CA TYR A 68 -20.31 1.79 -0.59
C TYR A 68 -21.21 2.69 0.27
N ALA A 69 -21.75 3.77 -0.30
CA ALA A 69 -22.64 4.65 0.44
C ALA A 69 -23.94 3.95 0.86
N ALA A 70 -24.53 3.11 0.02
CA ALA A 70 -25.73 2.36 0.35
C ALA A 70 -25.48 1.35 1.49
N MET A 71 -24.35 0.67 1.46
CA MET A 71 -23.95 -0.33 2.46
C MET A 71 -23.64 0.26 3.83
N HIS A 72 -23.24 1.53 3.87
CA HIS A 72 -22.94 2.26 5.10
C HIS A 72 -23.98 3.32 5.45
N THR A 73 -25.11 3.40 4.75
CA THR A 73 -26.16 4.35 5.16
C THR A 73 -26.76 3.87 6.48
N ASP A 74 -26.67 4.70 7.51
CA ASP A 74 -27.33 4.45 8.79
C ASP A 74 -28.86 4.50 8.56
N PRO A 75 -29.58 3.38 8.76
CA PRO A 75 -31.01 3.31 8.46
C PRO A 75 -31.87 4.14 9.42
N THR A 76 -31.35 4.44 10.62
CA THR A 76 -32.06 5.24 11.62
C THR A 76 -31.89 6.73 11.38
N THR A 77 -30.66 7.18 11.13
CA THR A 77 -30.37 8.62 11.00
C THR A 77 -30.36 9.11 9.55
N GLY A 78 -30.26 8.19 8.57
CA GLY A 78 -30.07 8.51 7.16
C GLY A 78 -28.68 9.07 6.83
N LYS A 79 -27.78 9.15 7.82
CA LYS A 79 -26.38 9.57 7.62
C LYS A 79 -25.69 8.55 6.71
N LYS A 80 -24.95 9.05 5.74
CA LYS A 80 -24.25 8.23 4.75
C LYS A 80 -22.94 8.89 4.33
N PRO A 81 -22.01 8.10 3.76
CA PRO A 81 -20.78 8.65 3.19
C PRO A 81 -21.05 9.73 2.14
N TYR A 82 -20.20 10.75 2.12
CA TYR A 82 -20.19 11.76 1.06
C TYR A 82 -19.56 11.17 -0.20
N LEU A 83 -20.10 11.51 -1.38
CA LEU A 83 -19.57 11.04 -2.67
C LEU A 83 -19.01 12.22 -3.46
N LEU A 84 -17.80 12.07 -3.99
CA LEU A 84 -17.16 13.04 -4.88
C LEU A 84 -16.66 12.36 -6.15
N GLY A 85 -17.29 12.72 -7.27
CA GLY A 85 -16.83 12.34 -8.60
C GLY A 85 -15.75 13.28 -9.08
N LEU A 86 -14.59 12.74 -9.44
CA LEU A 86 -13.46 13.50 -9.98
C LEU A 86 -13.42 13.38 -11.51
N SER A 87 -13.08 14.48 -12.18
CA SER A 87 -12.92 14.58 -13.63
C SER A 87 -11.64 15.34 -13.96
N CYS A 88 -11.00 14.97 -15.06
CA CYS A 88 -9.80 15.65 -15.54
C CYS A 88 -10.14 17.08 -15.95
N ARG A 89 -9.39 18.07 -15.43
CA ARG A 89 -9.59 19.49 -15.76
C ARG A 89 -8.91 19.89 -17.07
N HIS A 90 -8.01 19.04 -17.56
CA HIS A 90 -7.20 19.30 -18.72
C HIS A 90 -7.93 18.86 -20.00
N GLN A 91 -8.37 19.83 -20.81
CA GLN A 91 -9.16 19.57 -22.02
C GLN A 91 -8.50 18.52 -22.94
N GLY A 92 -9.27 17.49 -23.30
CA GLY A 92 -8.81 16.40 -24.18
C GLY A 92 -7.84 15.40 -23.54
N LYS A 93 -7.46 15.59 -22.26
CA LYS A 93 -6.68 14.63 -21.49
C LYS A 93 -7.59 13.74 -20.66
N LYS A 94 -7.06 12.60 -20.20
CA LYS A 94 -7.79 11.58 -19.44
C LYS A 94 -6.92 10.99 -18.33
N HIS A 95 -6.20 11.84 -17.60
CA HIS A 95 -5.20 11.38 -16.61
C HIS A 95 -5.79 10.43 -15.56
N LEU A 96 -7.05 10.66 -15.14
CA LEU A 96 -7.72 9.80 -14.15
C LEU A 96 -8.04 8.39 -14.68
N ASN A 97 -8.05 8.17 -15.99
CA ASN A 97 -8.25 6.84 -16.58
C ASN A 97 -6.94 6.05 -16.73
N ASP A 98 -5.79 6.67 -16.42
CA ASP A 98 -4.49 6.01 -16.48
C ASP A 98 -4.15 5.34 -15.15
N TRP A 99 -3.29 4.32 -15.20
CA TRP A 99 -2.80 3.63 -14.00
C TRP A 99 -2.02 4.58 -13.04
N VAL A 100 -1.32 5.56 -13.62
CA VAL A 100 -0.58 6.62 -12.94
C VAL A 100 -0.96 7.97 -13.51
N ILE A 101 -1.17 8.95 -12.62
CA ILE A 101 -1.25 10.36 -13.02
C ILE A 101 0.17 10.82 -13.34
N ARG A 102 0.43 11.06 -14.63
CA ARG A 102 1.73 11.50 -15.12
C ARG A 102 1.81 13.02 -15.14
N GLU A 103 2.98 13.50 -14.76
CA GLU A 103 3.26 14.93 -14.69
C GLU A 103 3.98 15.42 -15.94
N VAL A 104 3.81 16.72 -16.20
CA VAL A 104 4.49 17.40 -17.30
C VAL A 104 5.92 17.75 -16.91
N SER A 105 6.13 18.23 -15.68
CA SER A 105 7.47 18.48 -15.15
C SER A 105 7.99 17.31 -14.31
N THR A 106 9.29 17.09 -14.39
CA THR A 106 10.03 16.10 -13.58
C THR A 106 11.41 16.63 -13.20
N ASP A 107 11.59 17.95 -13.13
CA ASP A 107 12.90 18.57 -12.95
C ASP A 107 13.27 18.73 -11.47
N ASN A 108 12.33 18.46 -10.56
CA ASN A 108 12.46 18.63 -9.12
C ASN A 108 12.61 17.31 -8.34
N ARG A 109 13.12 16.25 -8.97
CA ARG A 109 13.31 14.93 -8.33
C ARG A 109 14.12 14.96 -7.05
N ASN A 110 15.04 15.91 -6.92
CA ASN A 110 15.86 16.10 -5.72
C ASN A 110 15.30 17.15 -4.75
N GLY A 111 14.13 17.73 -5.02
CA GLY A 111 13.45 18.70 -4.15
C GLY A 111 14.28 19.96 -3.85
N ILE A 112 15.09 20.39 -4.81
CA ILE A 112 16.05 21.49 -4.65
C ILE A 112 16.09 22.39 -5.87
N VAL A 113 16.60 23.60 -5.67
CA VAL A 113 16.91 24.57 -6.71
C VAL A 113 18.26 25.21 -6.41
N PHE A 114 19.05 25.45 -7.45
CA PHE A 114 20.30 26.20 -7.33
C PHE A 114 20.02 27.70 -7.18
N LYS A 115 20.58 28.31 -6.14
CA LYS A 115 20.52 29.74 -5.78
C LYS A 115 21.91 30.38 -5.68
N GLY A 116 22.97 29.61 -5.94
CA GLY A 116 24.34 30.10 -5.93
C GLY A 116 24.68 31.00 -7.11
N LYS A 117 25.92 31.49 -7.10
CA LYS A 117 26.51 32.21 -8.24
C LYS A 117 27.19 31.22 -9.18
N GLY A 118 27.26 31.59 -10.46
CA GLY A 118 27.90 30.78 -11.50
C GLY A 118 26.90 30.00 -12.35
N PRO A 119 27.38 29.05 -13.19
CA PRO A 119 26.53 28.29 -14.08
C PRO A 119 25.65 27.31 -13.32
N ASN A 120 24.35 27.34 -13.61
CA ASN A 120 23.40 26.36 -13.10
C ASN A 120 23.85 24.94 -13.52
N PRO A 121 23.60 23.93 -12.68
CA PRO A 121 23.76 22.54 -13.11
C PRO A 121 22.83 22.24 -14.28
N SER A 122 23.32 21.47 -15.26
CA SER A 122 22.52 21.04 -16.41
C SER A 122 21.47 19.99 -16.05
N SER A 123 21.67 19.27 -14.96
CA SER A 123 20.72 18.34 -14.36
C SER A 123 20.87 18.36 -12.85
N LEU A 124 19.76 18.31 -12.14
CA LEU A 124 19.76 18.16 -10.68
C LEU A 124 19.91 16.71 -10.23
N ASP A 125 19.76 15.72 -11.12
CA ASP A 125 19.84 14.30 -10.77
C ASP A 125 21.22 13.92 -10.20
N TRP A 126 22.27 14.60 -10.67
CA TRP A 126 23.67 14.33 -10.32
C TRP A 126 24.43 15.61 -10.04
N LEU A 127 24.79 15.84 -8.77
CA LEU A 127 25.45 17.06 -8.32
C LEU A 127 26.62 16.75 -7.39
N ARG A 128 27.85 17.00 -7.85
CA ARG A 128 29.05 16.74 -7.04
C ARG A 128 29.25 17.86 -6.01
N ASP A 129 29.36 17.52 -4.73
CA ASP A 129 29.59 18.50 -3.65
C ASP A 129 31.05 18.95 -3.62
N SER A 130 31.31 20.24 -3.80
CA SER A 130 32.66 20.83 -3.79
C SER A 130 33.37 20.70 -2.43
N ARG A 131 32.63 20.36 -1.36
CA ARG A 131 33.21 20.03 -0.04
C ARG A 131 33.72 18.60 0.07
N LYS A 132 33.40 17.75 -0.90
CA LYS A 132 33.61 16.30 -0.90
C LYS A 132 34.13 15.84 -2.25
N VAL A 133 35.17 16.51 -2.74
CA VAL A 133 35.90 16.05 -3.92
C VAL A 133 36.68 14.81 -3.50
N GLU A 134 36.35 13.67 -4.10
CA GLU A 134 37.03 12.41 -3.83
C GLU A 134 37.26 11.62 -5.12
N ILE A 135 38.51 11.24 -5.36
CA ILE A 135 38.95 10.54 -6.57
C ILE A 135 39.89 9.40 -6.20
N HIS A 136 39.54 8.18 -6.62
CA HIS A 136 40.29 6.95 -6.41
C HIS A 136 41.14 6.62 -7.64
N VAL A 137 42.41 6.32 -7.39
CA VAL A 137 43.33 5.83 -8.42
C VAL A 137 44.00 4.56 -7.92
N ALA A 138 43.59 3.43 -8.49
CA ALA A 138 44.08 2.09 -8.16
C ALA A 138 45.27 1.62 -9.03
N ASP A 139 45.94 2.52 -9.74
CA ASP A 139 47.06 2.17 -10.61
C ASP A 139 48.38 2.11 -9.83
N HIS A 140 48.95 0.90 -9.75
CA HIS A 140 50.22 0.66 -9.05
C HIS A 140 51.43 1.31 -9.74
N ASN A 141 51.33 1.68 -11.01
CA ASN A 141 52.39 2.33 -11.79
C ASN A 141 52.26 3.86 -11.84
N ALA A 142 51.34 4.43 -11.06
CA ALA A 142 51.14 5.87 -10.98
C ALA A 142 52.40 6.61 -10.49
N ASP A 143 52.87 7.57 -11.27
CA ASP A 143 53.89 8.52 -10.84
C ASP A 143 53.22 9.66 -10.09
N TRP A 144 53.15 9.52 -8.76
CA TRP A 144 52.50 10.50 -7.89
C TRP A 144 53.18 11.87 -7.88
N ASN A 145 54.43 11.98 -8.34
CA ASN A 145 55.10 13.28 -8.49
C ASN A 145 54.58 14.04 -9.73
N SER A 146 53.97 13.33 -10.68
CA SER A 146 53.31 13.92 -11.84
C SER A 146 51.88 14.40 -11.57
N LEU A 147 51.36 14.18 -10.36
CA LEU A 147 50.01 14.59 -9.97
C LEU A 147 49.89 16.11 -10.04
N SER A 148 49.00 16.58 -10.91
CA SER A 148 48.61 17.97 -11.02
C SER A 148 47.12 18.09 -10.76
N ILE A 149 46.75 18.92 -9.79
CA ILE A 149 45.35 19.22 -9.50
C ILE A 149 45.19 20.72 -9.59
N THR A 150 44.22 21.19 -10.37
CA THR A 150 43.83 22.59 -10.42
C THR A 150 42.37 22.74 -10.00
N CYS A 151 42.09 23.84 -9.31
CA CYS A 151 40.76 24.25 -8.92
C CYS A 151 40.49 25.59 -9.57
N ARG A 152 39.45 25.67 -10.41
CA ARG A 152 39.01 26.89 -11.08
C ARG A 152 37.67 27.33 -10.52
N SER A 153 37.53 28.60 -10.18
CA SER A 153 36.23 29.18 -9.83
C SER A 153 35.39 29.37 -11.09
N GLU A 154 34.18 28.82 -11.10
CA GLU A 154 33.22 29.07 -12.19
C GLU A 154 32.52 30.45 -12.04
N VAL A 155 32.76 31.15 -10.93
CA VAL A 155 32.20 32.48 -10.65
C VAL A 155 33.16 33.58 -11.09
N THR A 156 34.45 33.46 -10.73
CA THR A 156 35.46 34.50 -11.03
C THR A 156 36.35 34.14 -12.22
N GLY A 157 36.39 32.87 -12.63
CA GLY A 157 37.31 32.36 -13.64
C GLY A 157 38.74 32.13 -13.15
N GLU A 158 39.07 32.53 -11.91
CA GLU A 158 40.40 32.34 -11.31
C GLU A 158 40.73 30.85 -11.16
N GLU A 159 41.98 30.48 -11.43
CA GLU A 159 42.48 29.11 -11.31
C GLU A 159 43.65 29.05 -10.32
N ARG A 160 43.65 28.03 -9.46
CA ARG A 160 44.72 27.77 -8.49
C ARG A 160 45.17 26.32 -8.57
N ILE A 161 46.48 26.13 -8.48
CA ILE A 161 47.09 24.80 -8.34
C ILE A 161 46.89 24.35 -6.88
N VAL A 162 46.34 23.15 -6.71
CA VAL A 162 46.14 22.53 -5.40
C VAL A 162 47.42 21.80 -5.00
N THR A 163 48.07 22.26 -3.93
CA THR A 163 49.33 21.65 -3.45
C THR A 163 49.10 20.79 -2.20
N PRO A 164 49.97 19.80 -1.94
CA PRO A 164 49.88 18.96 -0.75
C PRO A 164 49.96 19.71 0.59
N LEU A 165 50.49 20.94 0.59
CA LEU A 165 50.60 21.79 1.77
C LEU A 165 49.27 22.48 2.14
N MET A 166 48.27 22.46 1.24
CA MET A 166 46.98 23.05 1.53
C MET A 166 46.20 22.19 2.52
N THR A 167 45.70 22.80 3.60
CA THR A 167 44.90 22.13 4.66
C THR A 167 43.58 21.54 4.17
N CYS A 168 43.20 21.84 2.92
CA CYS A 168 42.01 21.31 2.26
C CYS A 168 42.25 20.01 1.49
N PHE A 169 43.51 19.60 1.29
CA PHE A 169 43.90 18.46 0.49
C PHE A 169 44.51 17.37 1.37
N THR A 170 44.07 16.13 1.18
CA THR A 170 44.67 14.96 1.82
C THR A 170 44.72 13.78 0.86
N MET A 171 45.74 12.94 1.01
CA MET A 171 45.85 11.67 0.30
C MET A 171 45.85 10.53 1.30
N ARG A 172 45.07 9.47 1.00
CA ARG A 172 44.96 8.27 1.82
C ARG A 172 45.00 7.01 0.96
N GLY A 173 45.14 5.83 1.56
CA GLY A 173 44.90 4.59 0.84
C GLY A 173 43.42 4.47 0.46
N ILE A 174 43.13 3.79 -0.65
CA ILE A 174 41.74 3.48 -1.03
C ILE A 174 41.11 2.61 0.09
N PRO A 175 39.90 2.95 0.58
CA PRO A 175 39.25 2.20 1.65
C PRO A 175 38.90 0.79 1.20
N ALA A 176 39.07 -0.20 2.10
CA ALA A 176 38.74 -1.59 1.81
C ALA A 176 37.22 -1.82 1.70
N VAL A 177 36.42 -1.00 2.40
CA VAL A 177 34.96 -1.01 2.37
C VAL A 177 34.48 0.40 2.02
N MET A 178 33.72 0.49 0.92
CA MET A 178 33.10 1.73 0.45
C MET A 178 31.85 2.04 1.27
N GLY A 179 31.56 3.33 1.53
CA GLY A 179 30.35 3.72 2.25
C GLY A 179 30.30 5.20 2.61
N ALA A 180 29.27 5.59 3.36
CA ALA A 180 29.07 6.97 3.83
C ALA A 180 30.13 7.42 4.86
N GLU A 181 30.68 6.46 5.62
CA GLU A 181 31.77 6.66 6.58
C GLU A 181 32.90 5.65 6.31
N PRO A 182 33.65 5.83 5.22
CA PRO A 182 34.70 4.91 4.85
C PRO A 182 35.91 5.08 5.77
N THR A 183 36.47 3.95 6.23
CA THR A 183 37.73 3.95 6.98
C THR A 183 38.90 3.90 5.99
N TYR A 184 39.65 4.99 5.93
CA TYR A 184 40.80 5.11 5.04
C TYR A 184 42.06 4.54 5.68
N PRO A 185 42.72 3.54 5.07
CA PRO A 185 44.00 3.05 5.56
C PRO A 185 45.14 4.08 5.30
N PRO A 186 46.28 3.94 6.01
CA PRO A 186 47.53 4.58 5.64
C PRO A 186 47.91 4.32 4.16
N LEU A 187 48.70 5.23 3.58
CA LEU A 187 49.08 5.17 2.16
C LEU A 187 49.77 3.86 1.78
N GLU A 188 50.64 3.33 2.66
CA GLU A 188 51.38 2.09 2.39
C GLU A 188 50.48 0.83 2.38
N GLN A 189 49.30 0.91 2.98
CA GLN A 189 48.39 -0.23 3.19
C GLN A 189 47.23 -0.27 2.17
N GLY A 190 47.08 0.75 1.33
CA GLY A 190 46.02 0.83 0.32
C GLY A 190 46.41 0.22 -1.03
N LYS A 191 45.42 -0.32 -1.77
CA LYS A 191 45.60 -0.84 -3.16
C LYS A 191 45.68 0.28 -4.22
N GLY A 192 46.11 1.48 -3.81
CA GLY A 192 46.01 2.72 -4.57
C GLY A 192 45.82 3.90 -3.63
N ARG A 193 45.59 5.09 -4.17
CA ARG A 193 45.37 6.29 -3.36
C ARG A 193 44.01 6.94 -3.65
N SER A 194 43.38 7.41 -2.57
CA SER A 194 42.22 8.30 -2.61
C SER A 194 42.70 9.73 -2.39
N ILE A 195 42.31 10.61 -3.30
CA ILE A 195 42.54 12.05 -3.25
C ILE A 195 41.30 12.70 -2.69
N LEU A 196 41.44 13.38 -1.56
CA LEU A 196 40.34 14.01 -0.82
C LEU A 196 40.57 15.51 -0.77
N LEU A 197 39.59 16.30 -1.24
CA LEU A 197 39.69 17.75 -1.33
C LEU A 197 38.38 18.43 -0.89
N ASP A 198 38.51 19.45 -0.03
CA ASP A 198 37.45 20.44 0.24
C ASP A 198 37.73 21.71 -0.58
N ALA A 199 37.18 21.76 -1.80
CA ALA A 199 37.44 22.84 -2.73
C ALA A 199 36.83 24.18 -2.28
N THR A 200 35.86 24.17 -1.36
CA THR A 200 35.26 25.40 -0.80
C THR A 200 36.24 26.22 0.02
N LYS A 201 37.34 25.61 0.48
CA LYS A 201 38.45 26.31 1.15
C LYS A 201 39.40 27.03 0.17
N ILE A 202 39.30 26.73 -1.12
CA ILE A 202 40.07 27.40 -2.19
C ILE A 202 39.22 28.52 -2.79
N PHE A 203 38.03 28.17 -3.27
CA PHE A 203 37.05 29.09 -3.81
C PHE A 203 35.65 28.76 -3.29
N PRO A 204 34.87 29.73 -2.80
CA PRO A 204 33.48 29.49 -2.43
C PRO A 204 32.62 29.24 -3.67
N GLY A 205 31.60 28.39 -3.53
CA GLY A 205 30.58 28.14 -4.56
C GLY A 205 30.96 27.08 -5.59
N THR A 206 30.56 27.32 -6.85
CA THR A 206 30.76 26.39 -7.98
C THR A 206 32.21 26.45 -8.50
N VAL A 207 32.83 25.29 -8.64
CA VAL A 207 34.23 25.14 -9.06
C VAL A 207 34.38 24.00 -10.08
N THR A 208 35.43 24.07 -10.90
CA THR A 208 35.90 22.95 -11.72
C THR A 208 37.21 22.44 -11.15
N ILE A 209 37.25 21.13 -10.86
CA ILE A 209 38.47 20.44 -10.44
C ILE A 209 39.03 19.68 -11.63
N SER A 210 40.24 20.01 -12.02
CA SER A 210 41.00 19.25 -13.00
C SER A 210 42.08 18.43 -12.32
N LEU A 211 42.23 17.17 -12.69
CA LEU A 211 43.24 16.25 -12.20
C LEU A 211 43.93 15.59 -13.38
N ARG A 212 45.26 15.70 -13.42
CA ARG A 212 46.11 14.98 -14.37
C ARG A 212 47.16 14.17 -13.63
N LEU A 213 47.33 12.92 -14.03
CA LEU A 213 48.30 11.99 -13.46
C LEU A 213 48.88 11.11 -14.56
N LYS A 214 50.20 10.94 -14.53
CA LYS A 214 50.94 10.07 -15.45
C LYS A 214 51.48 8.85 -14.70
N ASN A 215 51.83 7.81 -15.45
CA ASN A 215 52.66 6.73 -14.94
C ASN A 215 54.16 7.07 -15.09
N TYR A 216 55.02 6.23 -14.54
CA TYR A 216 56.48 6.38 -14.66
C TYR A 216 57.03 6.36 -16.10
N LYS A 217 56.22 5.96 -17.09
CA LYS A 217 56.57 6.03 -18.52
C LYS A 217 56.10 7.33 -19.19
N GLY A 218 55.57 8.28 -18.43
CA GLY A 218 55.04 9.55 -18.93
C GLY A 218 53.68 9.47 -19.62
N LYS A 219 53.05 8.28 -19.70
CA LYS A 219 51.70 8.12 -20.24
C LYS A 219 50.68 8.62 -19.21
N THR A 220 49.76 9.47 -19.65
CA THR A 220 48.62 9.90 -18.83
C THR A 220 47.73 8.70 -18.48
N ILE A 221 47.56 8.45 -17.18
CA ILE A 221 46.71 7.37 -16.65
C ILE A 221 45.41 7.91 -16.06
N ARG A 222 45.37 9.20 -15.70
CA ARG A 222 44.14 9.94 -15.38
C ARG A 222 44.23 11.35 -15.92
N ASP A 223 43.16 11.79 -16.58
CA ASP A 223 42.92 13.18 -16.98
C ASP A 223 41.43 13.43 -16.79
N LEU A 224 41.08 14.21 -15.78
CA LEU A 224 39.71 14.48 -15.37
C LEU A 224 39.54 15.99 -15.26
N SER A 225 38.39 16.51 -15.69
CA SER A 225 37.98 17.88 -15.41
C SER A 225 36.49 17.87 -15.13
N LEU A 226 36.14 18.09 -13.86
CA LEU A 226 34.79 17.87 -13.35
C LEU A 226 34.30 19.09 -12.58
N ARG A 227 33.05 19.47 -12.85
CA ARG A 227 32.37 20.55 -12.12
C ARG A 227 31.80 20.02 -10.79
N TYR A 228 31.98 20.81 -9.74
CA TYR A 228 31.45 20.62 -8.41
C TYR A 228 30.71 21.88 -7.96
N TRP A 229 29.64 21.69 -7.18
CA TRP A 229 28.80 22.76 -6.63
C TRP A 229 28.85 22.74 -5.12
N ASP A 230 28.71 23.90 -4.50
CA ASP A 230 28.59 24.00 -3.06
C ASP A 230 27.17 23.65 -2.61
N ALA A 231 26.98 22.66 -1.74
CA ALA A 231 25.65 22.32 -1.21
C ALA A 231 24.89 23.48 -0.52
N ARG A 232 25.56 24.54 -0.07
CA ARG A 232 24.94 25.76 0.50
C ARG A 232 24.34 26.67 -0.57
N ASP A 233 24.73 26.48 -1.83
CA ASP A 233 24.16 27.19 -2.96
C ASP A 233 22.80 26.60 -3.38
N PHE A 234 22.33 25.55 -2.73
CA PHE A 234 21.03 24.96 -2.99
C PHE A 234 20.04 25.32 -1.89
N ALA A 235 18.79 25.45 -2.27
CA ALA A 235 17.66 25.63 -1.38
C ALA A 235 16.60 24.58 -1.68
N PHE A 236 15.78 24.25 -0.68
CA PHE A 236 14.61 23.40 -0.88
C PHE A 236 13.66 24.05 -1.90
N SER A 237 13.14 23.24 -2.83
CA SER A 237 12.13 23.66 -3.80
C SER A 237 11.00 22.63 -3.86
N GLN A 238 9.77 23.11 -3.99
CA GLN A 238 8.62 22.26 -4.31
C GLN A 238 8.35 22.20 -5.81
N THR A 239 8.90 23.15 -6.57
CA THR A 239 8.58 23.38 -7.98
C THR A 239 9.80 23.34 -8.89
N GLY A 240 10.93 22.84 -8.39
CA GLY A 240 12.15 22.73 -9.17
C GLY A 240 12.70 24.04 -9.75
N PRO A 241 13.62 23.93 -10.73
CA PRO A 241 14.14 25.03 -11.53
C PRO A 241 13.14 25.72 -12.46
N ASP A 242 12.20 25.00 -13.07
CA ASP A 242 11.24 25.56 -14.04
C ASP A 242 10.09 26.34 -13.38
N GLY A 243 9.92 26.20 -12.06
CA GLY A 243 8.87 26.87 -11.29
C GLY A 243 7.52 26.16 -11.33
N VAL A 244 7.45 24.96 -11.91
CA VAL A 244 6.26 24.12 -12.01
C VAL A 244 6.37 22.97 -11.00
N PRO A 245 5.35 22.73 -10.15
CA PRO A 245 5.33 21.55 -9.28
C PRO A 245 5.42 20.23 -10.07
N ASP A 246 6.26 19.32 -9.60
CA ASP A 246 6.41 17.93 -10.10
C ASP A 246 5.21 17.03 -9.72
N ASP A 247 4.10 17.63 -9.28
CA ASP A 247 2.81 17.00 -8.95
C ASP A 247 1.61 17.89 -9.34
N ASN A 248 1.81 18.83 -10.26
CA ASN A 248 0.81 19.83 -10.63
C ASN A 248 -0.47 19.19 -11.20
N VAL A 249 -0.37 18.14 -12.01
CA VAL A 249 -1.53 17.45 -12.58
C VAL A 249 -2.30 16.74 -11.48
N VAL A 250 -1.62 16.05 -10.55
CA VAL A 250 -2.25 15.43 -9.37
C VAL A 250 -2.94 16.47 -8.49
N GLU A 251 -2.29 17.62 -8.29
CA GLU A 251 -2.84 18.74 -7.54
C GLU A 251 -4.14 19.24 -8.20
N GLU A 252 -4.12 19.49 -9.51
CA GLU A 252 -5.25 20.07 -10.23
C GLU A 252 -6.43 19.09 -10.44
N ASP A 253 -6.14 17.83 -10.78
CA ASP A 253 -7.14 16.82 -11.13
C ASP A 253 -7.67 16.06 -9.90
N VAL A 254 -6.94 16.04 -8.77
CA VAL A 254 -7.35 15.29 -7.56
C VAL A 254 -7.35 16.15 -6.30
N LEU A 255 -6.18 16.67 -5.87
CA LEU A 255 -6.04 17.24 -4.52
C LEU A 255 -6.85 18.53 -4.33
N ALA A 256 -6.72 19.50 -5.23
CA ALA A 256 -7.47 20.76 -5.19
C ALA A 256 -8.99 20.56 -5.33
N PRO A 257 -9.52 19.68 -6.20
CA PRO A 257 -10.94 19.30 -6.18
C PRO A 257 -11.40 18.75 -4.83
N VAL A 258 -10.63 17.85 -4.22
CA VAL A 258 -10.96 17.26 -2.91
C VAL A 258 -10.94 18.33 -1.81
N GLN A 259 -9.92 19.18 -1.75
CA GLN A 259 -9.86 20.31 -0.81
C GLN A 259 -11.05 21.24 -1.00
N ARG A 260 -11.37 21.62 -2.25
CA ARG A 260 -12.52 22.48 -2.54
C ARG A 260 -13.82 21.87 -2.04
N PHE A 261 -14.03 20.57 -2.24
CA PHE A 261 -15.22 19.88 -1.74
C PHE A 261 -15.28 19.89 -0.21
N LEU A 262 -14.15 19.63 0.46
CA LEU A 262 -14.03 19.59 1.92
C LEU A 262 -14.17 20.97 2.57
N GLU A 263 -13.83 22.04 1.85
CA GLU A 263 -13.85 23.44 2.32
C GLU A 263 -15.07 24.24 1.84
N ASP A 264 -15.91 23.67 0.99
CA ASP A 264 -17.13 24.34 0.52
C ASP A 264 -18.12 24.49 1.67
N GLN A 265 -18.48 25.73 1.99
CA GLN A 265 -19.48 26.08 2.99
C GLN A 265 -20.85 25.46 2.70
N LYS A 266 -21.16 25.17 1.44
CA LYS A 266 -22.40 24.48 1.05
C LYS A 266 -22.44 23.02 1.48
N ASN A 267 -21.28 22.42 1.72
CA ASN A 267 -21.15 21.05 2.20
C ASN A 267 -20.97 20.98 3.72
N ALA A 268 -20.87 22.13 4.41
CA ALA A 268 -20.69 22.18 5.85
C ALA A 268 -21.88 21.54 6.59
N LEU A 269 -21.61 21.06 7.81
CA LEU A 269 -22.65 20.61 8.72
C LEU A 269 -23.59 21.77 9.09
N PRO A 270 -24.81 21.48 9.62
CA PRO A 270 -25.76 22.52 10.01
C PRO A 270 -25.23 23.54 11.04
N ASP A 271 -24.20 23.19 11.81
CA ASP A 271 -23.53 24.07 12.77
C ASP A 271 -22.40 24.93 12.17
N GLY A 272 -22.17 24.83 10.86
CA GLY A 272 -21.11 25.53 10.13
C GLY A 272 -19.76 24.81 10.13
N THR A 273 -19.64 23.63 10.74
CA THR A 273 -18.40 22.84 10.71
C THR A 273 -18.11 22.38 9.28
N LEU A 274 -16.94 22.73 8.76
CA LEU A 274 -16.49 22.30 7.43
C LEU A 274 -16.22 20.80 7.39
N LEU A 275 -16.46 20.17 6.24
CA LEU A 275 -16.17 18.76 6.05
C LEU A 275 -14.69 18.43 6.25
N LYS A 276 -13.77 19.36 5.97
CA LYS A 276 -12.34 19.12 6.21
C LYS A 276 -12.06 18.72 7.66
N ASP A 277 -12.76 19.33 8.62
CA ASP A 277 -12.57 19.11 10.05
C ASP A 277 -13.43 17.96 10.58
N TYR A 278 -14.51 17.64 9.89
CA TYR A 278 -15.44 16.57 10.25
C TYR A 278 -15.05 15.18 9.71
N ILE A 279 -14.64 15.10 8.44
CA ILE A 279 -14.31 13.84 7.76
C ILE A 279 -13.08 13.21 8.40
N LEU A 280 -13.15 11.93 8.72
CA LEU A 280 -12.04 11.16 9.27
C LEU A 280 -11.35 10.34 8.19
N TYR A 281 -12.14 9.75 7.29
CA TYR A 281 -11.64 8.79 6.30
C TYR A 281 -11.96 9.20 4.86
N ILE A 282 -11.02 8.93 3.97
CA ILE A 282 -11.21 9.03 2.52
C ILE A 282 -11.09 7.63 1.92
N VAL A 283 -12.09 7.22 1.14
CA VAL A 283 -12.10 5.95 0.41
C VAL A 283 -11.83 6.23 -1.06
N VAL A 284 -10.78 5.62 -1.58
CA VAL A 284 -10.48 5.62 -3.02
C VAL A 284 -11.06 4.36 -3.64
N VAL A 285 -12.00 4.48 -4.57
CA VAL A 285 -12.62 3.30 -5.20
C VAL A 285 -11.97 2.95 -6.55
N HIS A 286 -12.23 1.72 -7.00
CA HIS A 286 -11.89 1.19 -8.32
C HIS A 286 -12.06 2.21 -9.45
N GLY A 287 -11.15 2.19 -10.41
CA GLY A 287 -11.13 3.11 -11.56
C GLY A 287 -10.40 4.44 -11.30
N MET A 288 -10.00 4.69 -10.05
CA MET A 288 -9.06 5.77 -9.71
C MET A 288 -7.60 5.32 -9.92
N PRO A 289 -6.70 6.21 -10.39
CA PRO A 289 -5.27 5.89 -10.53
C PRO A 289 -4.66 5.35 -9.23
N TYR A 290 -3.69 4.44 -9.33
CA TYR A 290 -3.05 3.82 -8.16
C TYR A 290 -1.88 4.65 -7.63
N ALA A 291 -1.25 5.41 -8.51
CA ALA A 291 -0.04 6.13 -8.20
C ALA A 291 0.02 7.50 -8.90
N ALA A 292 0.88 8.33 -8.34
CA ALA A 292 1.16 9.69 -8.77
C ALA A 292 2.66 9.93 -8.60
N ASN A 293 3.23 10.90 -9.32
CA ASN A 293 4.52 11.43 -8.89
C ASN A 293 4.37 11.96 -7.47
N GLY A 294 5.34 11.70 -6.61
CA GLY A 294 5.40 12.40 -5.34
C GLY A 294 6.64 13.26 -5.27
N ILE A 295 6.51 14.34 -4.53
CA ILE A 295 7.59 15.30 -4.36
C ILE A 295 8.52 14.86 -3.21
N PHE A 296 8.00 14.10 -2.24
CA PHE A 296 8.67 13.77 -0.98
C PHE A 296 8.43 12.32 -0.59
N GLY A 297 9.30 11.76 0.23
CA GLY A 297 9.08 10.46 0.86
C GLY A 297 9.25 9.28 -0.08
N ILE A 298 9.97 9.40 -1.19
CA ILE A 298 9.94 8.40 -2.27
C ILE A 298 11.28 7.76 -2.55
N ASP A 299 12.38 8.35 -2.10
CA ASP A 299 13.71 7.91 -2.52
C ASP A 299 14.18 6.61 -1.88
N HIS A 300 13.27 5.81 -1.31
CA HIS A 300 13.56 4.40 -0.99
C HIS A 300 12.46 3.35 -1.28
N GLY A 301 11.46 3.60 -2.15
CA GLY A 301 10.57 2.58 -2.74
C GLY A 301 11.25 1.34 -3.39
N ALA A 302 10.56 0.22 -3.59
CA ALA A 302 11.20 -1.06 -3.93
C ALA A 302 11.73 -1.19 -5.40
N THR A 303 13.02 -0.92 -5.68
CA THR A 303 13.76 -1.17 -6.99
C THR A 303 15.19 -1.79 -6.88
N ALA A 304 15.65 -2.50 -7.92
CA ALA A 304 17.08 -2.64 -8.27
C ALA A 304 18.19 -2.70 -7.19
N ARG A 305 19.27 -1.96 -7.39
CA ARG A 305 19.46 -0.50 -7.32
C ARG A 305 19.15 0.08 -5.94
N ARG A 306 19.99 -0.34 -4.98
CA ARG A 306 20.17 0.30 -3.68
C ARG A 306 20.29 1.83 -3.86
N GLY A 307 19.33 2.59 -3.32
CA GLY A 307 19.33 4.05 -3.36
C GLY A 307 18.68 4.69 -4.62
N ASN A 308 17.99 3.93 -5.47
CA ASN A 308 17.22 4.51 -6.58
C ASN A 308 15.91 3.78 -6.76
N HIS A 309 14.83 4.37 -6.27
CA HIS A 309 13.71 3.63 -5.72
C HIS A 309 12.33 4.02 -6.31
N GLY A 310 12.37 4.64 -7.49
CA GLY A 310 11.21 5.15 -8.22
C GLY A 310 10.90 6.61 -7.87
N SER A 311 9.99 7.25 -8.61
CA SER A 311 9.52 8.62 -8.35
C SER A 311 8.02 8.68 -8.01
N LEU A 312 7.37 7.52 -7.92
CA LEU A 312 5.94 7.42 -7.70
C LEU A 312 5.61 7.06 -6.25
N THR A 313 4.53 7.66 -5.76
CA THR A 313 3.92 7.40 -4.46
C THR A 313 2.47 6.93 -4.65
N SER A 314 1.89 6.35 -3.60
CA SER A 314 0.48 5.94 -3.59
C SER A 314 -0.42 7.17 -3.62
N LEU A 315 -1.47 7.14 -4.45
CA LEU A 315 -2.46 8.22 -4.50
C LEU A 315 -3.15 8.40 -3.13
N GLU A 316 -3.42 7.30 -2.45
CA GLU A 316 -4.01 7.24 -1.11
C GLU A 316 -3.14 8.01 -0.11
N GLN A 317 -1.82 7.85 -0.17
CA GLN A 317 -0.92 8.55 0.75
C GLN A 317 -0.73 10.03 0.40
N ARG A 318 -0.90 10.42 -0.88
CA ARG A 318 -1.02 11.84 -1.26
C ARG A 318 -2.27 12.47 -0.66
N LEU A 319 -3.41 11.79 -0.73
CA LEU A 319 -4.66 12.23 -0.11
C LEU A 319 -4.57 12.26 1.41
N GLN A 320 -3.88 11.28 2.01
CA GLN A 320 -3.64 11.22 3.45
C GLN A 320 -2.93 12.48 3.95
N THR A 321 -1.98 13.00 3.16
CA THR A 321 -1.15 14.15 3.50
C THR A 321 -1.55 15.44 2.80
N ILE A 322 -2.79 15.53 2.30
CA ILE A 322 -3.29 16.66 1.49
C ILE A 322 -3.23 18.02 2.20
N TYR A 323 -3.28 18.05 3.54
CA TYR A 323 -3.14 19.26 4.35
C TYR A 323 -1.80 19.35 5.10
N TYR A 324 -0.83 18.48 4.79
CA TYR A 324 0.50 18.62 5.37
C TYR A 324 1.14 19.90 4.85
N SER A 325 1.61 20.74 5.77
CA SER A 325 2.24 22.01 5.40
C SER A 325 3.71 21.82 5.02
N TRP A 326 3.95 21.13 3.89
CA TRP A 326 5.31 20.83 3.42
C TRP A 326 6.19 22.08 3.24
N LYS A 327 5.58 23.25 2.97
CA LYS A 327 6.30 24.55 2.91
C LYS A 327 6.78 25.04 4.28
N ALA A 328 5.96 24.85 5.32
CA ALA A 328 6.29 25.27 6.68
C ALA A 328 7.30 24.34 7.34
N LEU A 329 7.35 23.08 6.90
CA LEU A 329 8.35 22.11 7.28
C LEU A 329 9.63 22.44 6.46
N LYS A 330 10.59 23.16 7.05
CA LYS A 330 11.88 23.42 6.39
C LYS A 330 12.71 22.14 6.39
N SER A 331 12.97 21.59 5.21
CA SER A 331 13.90 20.46 5.05
C SER A 331 15.34 20.96 4.92
N PRO A 332 16.31 20.34 5.62
CA PRO A 332 17.71 20.64 5.36
C PRO A 332 18.12 20.14 3.96
N ILE A 333 19.00 20.90 3.31
CA ILE A 333 19.78 20.37 2.20
C ILE A 333 20.83 19.43 2.77
N MET A 334 20.87 18.23 2.22
CA MET A 334 21.79 17.18 2.61
C MET A 334 22.52 16.62 1.39
N ARG A 335 23.48 15.77 1.68
CA ARG A 335 24.29 15.07 0.68
C ARG A 335 24.20 13.58 0.91
N PHE A 336 24.00 12.83 -0.15
CA PHE A 336 24.02 11.38 -0.13
C PHE A 336 25.27 10.87 -0.81
N TYR A 337 25.95 9.92 -0.17
CA TYR A 337 27.00 9.13 -0.80
C TYR A 337 26.35 8.14 -1.78
N MET A 338 26.92 8.04 -2.98
CA MET A 338 26.49 7.09 -4.00
C MET A 338 27.62 6.10 -4.31
N VAL A 339 27.28 4.81 -4.31
CA VAL A 339 28.22 3.74 -4.69
C VAL A 339 28.52 3.81 -6.20
N GLU A 340 27.55 4.24 -6.99
CA GLU A 340 27.61 4.32 -8.46
C GLU A 340 27.17 5.72 -8.95
N GLY A 341 27.70 6.15 -10.09
CA GLY A 341 27.40 7.42 -10.73
C GLY A 341 28.12 7.55 -12.07
N PRO A 342 27.84 8.61 -12.85
CA PRO A 342 28.33 8.75 -14.23
C PRO A 342 29.85 8.67 -14.36
N ASP A 343 30.59 9.05 -13.31
CA ASP A 343 32.06 9.07 -13.31
C ASP A 343 32.68 8.02 -12.37
N SER A 344 31.88 7.10 -11.82
CA SER A 344 32.39 6.09 -10.88
C SER A 344 33.43 5.17 -11.52
N GLU A 345 33.30 4.85 -12.81
CA GLU A 345 34.31 4.10 -13.58
C GLU A 345 35.66 4.84 -13.68
N MET A 346 35.61 6.18 -13.62
CA MET A 346 36.79 7.04 -13.58
C MET A 346 37.39 7.16 -12.17
N GLY A 347 36.84 6.43 -11.20
CA GLY A 347 37.27 6.44 -9.79
C GLY A 347 36.71 7.61 -8.99
N VAL A 348 35.77 8.38 -9.54
CA VAL A 348 35.17 9.51 -8.82
C VAL A 348 34.13 9.00 -7.85
N ILE A 349 34.22 9.46 -6.60
CA ILE A 349 33.18 9.19 -5.61
C ILE A 349 32.10 10.25 -5.73
N ASN A 350 30.92 9.79 -6.11
CA ASN A 350 29.80 10.66 -6.37
C ASN A 350 29.00 10.90 -5.08
N HIS A 351 28.64 12.15 -4.88
CA HIS A 351 27.62 12.55 -3.93
C HIS A 351 26.44 13.14 -4.69
N ILE A 352 25.23 13.07 -4.14
CA ILE A 352 24.06 13.80 -4.63
C ILE A 352 23.69 14.85 -3.59
N ILE A 353 23.54 16.10 -4.01
CA ILE A 353 22.94 17.17 -3.20
C ILE A 353 21.43 17.07 -3.36
N THR A 354 20.69 17.05 -2.24
CA THR A 354 19.23 16.87 -2.25
C THR A 354 18.58 17.41 -0.97
N THR A 355 17.25 17.45 -0.92
CA THR A 355 16.47 17.69 0.30
C THR A 355 16.40 16.45 1.19
N GLY A 356 16.34 16.65 2.51
CA GLY A 356 15.98 15.59 3.46
C GLY A 356 14.65 14.89 3.19
N TYR A 357 13.76 15.53 2.41
CA TYR A 357 12.46 14.97 2.01
C TYR A 357 12.53 13.94 0.91
N ARG A 358 13.69 13.67 0.30
CA ARG A 358 13.84 12.46 -0.53
C ARG A 358 13.64 11.20 0.31
N ASN A 359 14.10 11.19 1.56
CA ASN A 359 14.03 10.00 2.42
C ASN A 359 12.61 9.60 2.79
N GLN A 360 12.43 8.32 3.11
CA GLN A 360 11.19 7.79 3.67
C GLN A 360 10.74 8.63 4.87
N LEU A 361 9.53 9.17 4.81
CA LEU A 361 8.96 9.98 5.87
C LEU A 361 8.34 9.03 6.91
N GLY A 362 9.21 8.47 7.76
CA GLY A 362 8.85 7.44 8.72
C GLY A 362 8.91 7.87 10.19
N GLY A 363 8.08 7.23 11.02
CA GLY A 363 8.05 7.36 12.46
C GLY A 363 7.30 8.60 12.96
N ILE A 364 7.30 8.79 14.28
CA ILE A 364 6.46 9.78 14.98
C ILE A 364 6.64 11.24 14.52
N LYS A 365 7.82 11.57 13.96
CA LYS A 365 8.10 12.89 13.39
C LYS A 365 7.22 13.21 12.17
N TRP A 366 6.87 12.19 11.40
CA TRP A 366 6.15 12.31 10.13
C TRP A 366 4.71 11.80 10.23
N ASN A 367 4.51 10.75 11.04
CA ASN A 367 3.21 10.23 11.43
C ASN A 367 2.98 10.42 12.93
N PRO A 368 2.46 11.58 13.39
CA PRO A 368 2.20 11.78 14.82
C PRO A 368 1.05 10.91 15.36
N TYR A 369 0.34 10.20 14.49
CA TYR A 369 -0.77 9.30 14.84
C TYR A 369 -0.31 7.86 15.08
N ILE A 370 0.96 7.55 14.74
CA ILE A 370 1.55 6.22 14.91
C ILE A 370 1.52 5.79 16.38
N HIS A 371 1.26 4.52 16.64
CA HIS A 371 1.38 3.99 17.99
C HIS A 371 2.86 3.96 18.43
N PRO A 372 3.22 4.34 19.67
CA PRO A 372 4.61 4.40 20.12
C PRO A 372 5.38 3.07 19.97
N ASP A 373 4.70 1.94 20.19
CA ASP A 373 5.30 0.60 20.09
C ASP A 373 5.35 0.02 18.66
N THR A 374 4.86 0.77 17.66
CA THR A 374 4.85 0.30 16.25
C THR A 374 6.26 -0.02 15.81
N TYR A 375 6.51 -1.29 15.52
CA TYR A 375 7.81 -1.86 15.15
C TYR A 375 8.95 -1.74 16.19
N LEU A 376 8.69 -1.31 17.43
CA LEU A 376 9.71 -1.37 18.48
C LEU A 376 10.12 -2.81 18.83
N THR A 377 9.29 -3.79 18.50
CA THR A 377 9.50 -5.22 18.75
C THR A 377 10.25 -5.93 17.61
N HIS A 378 10.67 -5.21 16.56
CA HIS A 378 11.49 -5.77 15.49
C HIS A 378 12.92 -6.11 15.95
N PRO A 379 13.62 -7.04 15.25
CA PRO A 379 14.71 -7.81 15.85
C PRO A 379 15.89 -6.92 16.25
N GLY A 380 16.13 -6.79 17.56
CA GLY A 380 17.28 -6.08 18.13
C GLY A 380 17.08 -5.68 19.59
N GLU A 381 15.86 -5.26 19.96
CA GLU A 381 15.50 -4.93 21.33
C GLU A 381 14.16 -5.59 21.66
N LYS A 382 14.18 -6.77 22.32
CA LYS A 382 12.96 -7.42 22.81
C LYS A 382 12.40 -6.63 24.00
N LYS A 383 11.75 -5.50 23.74
CA LYS A 383 10.89 -4.84 24.73
C LYS A 383 9.48 -5.37 24.54
N ASN A 384 8.85 -5.79 25.63
CA ASN A 384 7.42 -6.04 25.61
C ASN A 384 6.72 -4.70 25.31
N PRO A 385 5.83 -4.65 24.31
CA PRO A 385 5.08 -3.44 24.04
C PRO A 385 4.26 -3.06 25.27
N THR A 386 4.25 -1.78 25.60
CA THR A 386 3.52 -1.24 26.76
C THR A 386 2.07 -0.95 26.41
N PHE A 387 1.77 -0.80 25.12
CA PHE A 387 0.47 -0.50 24.55
C PHE A 387 -0.32 0.53 25.33
N VAL A 388 -0.06 1.79 25.02
CA VAL A 388 -0.82 2.91 25.54
C VAL A 388 -2.19 2.98 24.86
N ASN A 389 -3.22 3.40 25.59
CA ASN A 389 -4.51 3.70 24.98
C ASN A 389 -4.45 5.06 24.29
N ILE A 390 -4.50 5.06 22.97
CA ILE A 390 -4.51 6.31 22.20
C ILE A 390 -5.97 6.73 21.95
N PRO A 391 -6.35 8.00 22.19
CA PRO A 391 -7.70 8.48 21.91
C PRO A 391 -8.06 8.32 20.43
N PRO A 392 -9.36 8.13 20.08
CA PRO A 392 -9.81 8.04 18.69
C PRO A 392 -9.25 9.13 17.78
N LEU A 393 -9.11 8.83 16.49
CA LEU A 393 -8.48 9.73 15.51
C LEU A 393 -9.06 11.14 15.56
N ALA A 394 -10.39 11.27 15.69
CA ALA A 394 -11.08 12.55 15.82
C ALA A 394 -10.54 13.41 16.97
N GLN A 395 -10.29 12.80 18.13
CA GLN A 395 -9.77 13.49 19.32
C GLN A 395 -8.27 13.73 19.20
N GLN A 396 -7.51 12.75 18.71
CA GLN A 396 -6.07 12.89 18.53
C GLN A 396 -5.72 14.01 17.54
N ARG A 397 -6.53 14.19 16.49
CA ARG A 397 -6.37 15.28 15.52
C ARG A 397 -6.47 16.66 16.16
N LEU A 398 -7.35 16.85 17.17
CA LEU A 398 -7.48 18.12 17.89
C LEU A 398 -6.25 18.47 18.72
N GLN A 399 -5.47 17.47 19.11
CA GLN A 399 -4.25 17.62 19.93
C GLN A 399 -2.98 17.67 19.10
N THR A 400 -3.08 17.28 17.82
CA THR A 400 -1.94 17.22 16.91
C THR A 400 -1.72 18.59 16.28
N ASP A 401 -0.45 18.97 16.09
CA ASP A 401 -0.09 20.19 15.39
C ASP A 401 -0.73 20.21 14.00
N HIS A 402 -1.46 21.29 13.69
CA HIS A 402 -2.19 21.48 12.43
C HIS A 402 -1.33 21.31 11.17
N ARG A 403 0.00 21.42 11.27
CA ARG A 403 0.93 21.16 10.16
C ARG A 403 0.96 19.68 9.73
N PHE A 404 0.49 18.76 10.57
CA PHE A 404 0.41 17.31 10.34
C PHE A 404 -1.05 16.83 10.33
N PHE A 405 -1.93 17.58 9.68
CA PHE A 405 -3.32 17.20 9.53
C PHE A 405 -3.45 16.02 8.55
N THR A 406 -3.99 14.87 9.02
CA THR A 406 -4.12 13.64 8.21
C THR A 406 -5.55 13.12 8.16
N TYR A 407 -5.89 12.46 7.05
CA TYR A 407 -7.04 11.55 6.95
C TYR A 407 -6.58 10.10 7.06
N GLY A 408 -7.44 9.19 7.51
CA GLY A 408 -7.23 7.76 7.26
C GLY A 408 -7.67 7.47 5.82
N VAL A 409 -6.77 6.96 4.97
CA VAL A 409 -7.09 6.74 3.56
C VAL A 409 -6.89 5.29 3.21
N THR A 410 -7.91 4.69 2.62
CA THR A 410 -7.87 3.30 2.17
C THR A 410 -8.43 3.18 0.76
N ARG A 411 -8.19 2.02 0.15
CA ARG A 411 -8.67 1.69 -1.18
C ARG A 411 -9.66 0.51 -1.15
N ILE A 412 -10.72 0.63 -1.94
CA ILE A 412 -11.67 -0.43 -2.28
C ILE A 412 -11.55 -0.71 -3.79
N ASP A 413 -10.88 -1.80 -4.15
CA ASP A 413 -10.51 -2.07 -5.53
C ASP A 413 -10.36 -3.57 -5.78
N GLY A 414 -10.29 -3.96 -7.05
CA GLY A 414 -10.29 -5.34 -7.52
C GLY A 414 -10.09 -5.39 -9.03
N SER A 415 -9.89 -6.59 -9.57
CA SER A 415 -9.87 -6.78 -11.03
C SER A 415 -11.25 -6.69 -11.67
N SER A 416 -12.31 -6.69 -10.85
CA SER A 416 -13.70 -6.53 -11.26
C SER A 416 -14.50 -5.75 -10.22
N VAL A 417 -15.67 -5.23 -10.62
CA VAL A 417 -16.63 -4.55 -9.73
C VAL A 417 -17.06 -5.45 -8.58
N GLU A 418 -17.33 -6.72 -8.85
CA GLU A 418 -17.78 -7.67 -7.84
C GLU A 418 -16.69 -7.99 -6.81
N GLU A 419 -15.41 -7.94 -7.19
CA GLU A 419 -14.30 -8.05 -6.22
C GLU A 419 -14.23 -6.84 -5.28
N ALA A 420 -14.43 -5.62 -5.81
CA ALA A 420 -14.45 -4.41 -5.01
C ALA A 420 -15.67 -4.38 -4.06
N LYS A 421 -16.85 -4.78 -4.54
CA LYS A 421 -18.06 -4.89 -3.69
C LYS A 421 -17.90 -5.95 -2.60
N ARG A 422 -17.26 -7.07 -2.89
CA ARG A 422 -16.99 -8.13 -1.90
C ARG A 422 -16.16 -7.64 -0.72
N LEU A 423 -15.20 -6.72 -0.92
CA LEU A 423 -14.46 -6.10 0.18
C LEU A 423 -15.40 -5.41 1.19
N ILE A 424 -16.41 -4.70 0.66
CA ILE A 424 -17.42 -4.00 1.45
C ILE A 424 -18.33 -5.00 2.14
N ASP A 425 -18.86 -5.98 1.39
CA ASP A 425 -19.76 -7.01 1.94
C ASP A 425 -19.10 -7.79 3.08
N TYR A 426 -17.84 -8.19 2.90
CA TYR A 426 -17.08 -8.92 3.90
C TYR A 426 -16.78 -8.06 5.13
N ALA A 427 -16.48 -6.76 4.94
CA ALA A 427 -16.24 -5.84 6.05
C ALA A 427 -17.51 -5.63 6.89
N VAL A 428 -18.65 -5.37 6.25
CA VAL A 428 -19.94 -5.17 6.94
C VAL A 428 -20.35 -6.46 7.65
N TYR A 429 -20.28 -7.62 6.97
CA TYR A 429 -20.60 -8.92 7.54
C TYR A 429 -19.74 -9.20 8.79
N SER A 430 -18.42 -9.04 8.69
CA SER A 430 -17.50 -9.36 9.78
C SER A 430 -17.52 -8.35 10.92
N THR A 431 -17.91 -7.12 10.68
CA THR A 431 -18.14 -6.15 11.77
C THR A 431 -19.22 -6.66 12.73
N LYS A 432 -20.24 -7.37 12.20
CA LYS A 432 -21.32 -7.96 13.00
C LYS A 432 -21.01 -9.38 13.48
N TYR A 433 -20.40 -10.20 12.62
CA TYR A 433 -20.35 -11.64 12.85
C TYR A 433 -18.95 -12.21 13.10
N LEU A 434 -17.85 -11.46 13.06
CA LEU A 434 -16.51 -12.06 13.19
C LEU A 434 -16.34 -12.82 14.52
N ARG A 435 -16.31 -14.15 14.42
CA ARG A 435 -16.07 -15.11 15.52
C ARG A 435 -15.24 -16.29 14.99
N PRO A 436 -14.39 -16.95 15.81
CA PRO A 436 -13.60 -18.09 15.33
C PRO A 436 -14.42 -19.25 14.77
N GLU A 437 -15.66 -19.40 15.23
CA GLU A 437 -16.63 -20.40 14.75
C GLU A 437 -17.03 -20.23 13.28
N ILE A 438 -16.58 -19.17 12.60
CA ILE A 438 -16.69 -19.03 11.14
C ILE A 438 -15.86 -20.09 10.40
N ASP A 439 -14.83 -20.64 11.04
CA ASP A 439 -13.99 -21.69 10.45
C ASP A 439 -14.61 -23.07 10.68
N CYS A 440 -14.86 -23.83 9.60
CA CYS A 440 -15.41 -25.19 9.69
C CYS A 440 -14.60 -26.16 10.55
N ARG A 441 -13.30 -25.91 10.74
CA ARG A 441 -12.45 -26.73 11.64
C ARG A 441 -12.74 -26.46 13.10
N VAL A 442 -12.97 -25.20 13.46
CA VAL A 442 -13.36 -24.81 14.82
C VAL A 442 -14.74 -25.40 15.15
N ARG A 443 -15.69 -25.33 14.21
CA ARG A 443 -17.01 -25.97 14.37
C ARG A 443 -16.90 -27.48 14.58
N ALA A 444 -16.12 -28.18 13.75
CA ALA A 444 -15.92 -29.63 13.89
C ALA A 444 -15.31 -30.03 15.23
N ASP A 445 -14.35 -29.26 15.73
CA ASP A 445 -13.72 -29.50 17.04
C ASP A 445 -14.66 -29.19 18.22
N LEU A 446 -15.53 -28.20 18.09
CA LEU A 446 -16.61 -27.94 19.06
C LEU A 446 -17.63 -29.07 19.07
N ASP A 447 -18.09 -29.51 17.89
CA ASP A 447 -19.04 -30.62 17.74
C ASP A 447 -18.50 -31.91 18.36
N ALA A 448 -17.22 -32.23 18.11
CA ALA A 448 -16.55 -33.39 18.70
C ALA A 448 -16.49 -33.34 20.25
N ARG A 449 -16.56 -32.15 20.83
CA ARG A 449 -16.58 -31.91 22.28
C ARG A 449 -18.00 -31.72 22.84
N GLY A 450 -19.03 -31.82 22.00
CA GLY A 450 -20.43 -31.56 22.39
C GLY A 450 -20.69 -30.10 22.77
N GLN A 451 -19.91 -29.17 22.20
CA GLN A 451 -20.02 -27.72 22.43
C GLN A 451 -20.54 -27.04 21.17
N ASN A 452 -21.18 -25.87 21.33
CA ASN A 452 -21.70 -25.08 20.20
C ASN A 452 -21.05 -23.68 20.09
N SER A 453 -20.11 -23.36 20.98
CA SER A 453 -19.29 -22.13 20.93
C SER A 453 -18.02 -22.29 21.77
N LEU A 454 -17.02 -21.45 21.52
CA LEU A 454 -15.78 -21.36 22.30
C LEU A 454 -15.94 -20.63 23.65
N GLY A 455 -17.16 -20.23 24.01
CA GLY A 455 -17.47 -19.41 25.19
C GLY A 455 -17.39 -17.91 24.91
N ASP A 456 -17.29 -17.11 25.98
CA ASP A 456 -17.33 -15.65 25.88
C ASP A 456 -16.00 -15.08 25.37
N LEU A 457 -16.03 -14.46 24.18
CA LEU A 457 -14.87 -13.77 23.61
C LEU A 457 -14.44 -12.54 24.43
N ALA A 458 -15.34 -11.87 25.15
CA ALA A 458 -14.97 -10.75 26.01
C ALA A 458 -14.04 -11.20 27.15
N ILE A 459 -14.31 -12.39 27.72
CA ILE A 459 -13.45 -13.01 28.74
C ILE A 459 -12.08 -13.39 28.12
N ARG A 460 -12.08 -13.99 26.93
CA ARG A 460 -10.84 -14.35 26.23
C ARG A 460 -10.00 -13.12 25.89
N LEU A 461 -10.63 -12.04 25.39
CA LEU A 461 -9.97 -10.75 25.13
C LEU A 461 -9.30 -10.20 26.40
N ALA A 462 -10.04 -10.12 27.52
CA ALA A 462 -9.49 -9.64 28.79
C ALA A 462 -8.31 -10.50 29.28
N LYS A 463 -8.41 -11.82 29.08
CA LYS A 463 -7.32 -12.76 29.36
C LYS A 463 -6.10 -12.50 28.47
N THR A 464 -6.29 -12.32 27.16
CA THR A 464 -5.17 -12.01 26.24
C THR A 464 -4.43 -10.74 26.63
N GLU A 465 -5.15 -9.73 27.11
CA GLU A 465 -4.55 -8.47 27.59
C GLU A 465 -3.76 -8.69 28.88
N THR A 466 -4.33 -9.43 29.84
CA THR A 466 -3.69 -9.75 31.13
C THR A 466 -2.41 -10.58 30.92
N GLU A 467 -2.44 -11.52 29.97
CA GLU A 467 -1.32 -12.39 29.62
C GLU A 467 -0.35 -11.75 28.61
N ASN A 468 -0.63 -10.51 28.15
CA ASN A 468 0.19 -9.77 27.21
C ASN A 468 0.45 -10.56 25.91
N LEU A 469 -0.59 -11.22 25.38
CA LEU A 469 -0.55 -12.02 24.16
C LEU A 469 -0.92 -11.15 22.96
N TRP A 470 0.00 -11.03 22.00
CA TRP A 470 -0.16 -10.17 20.83
C TRP A 470 0.12 -10.91 19.53
N GLY A 471 -0.48 -10.43 18.45
CA GLY A 471 -0.30 -10.99 17.11
C GLY A 471 -0.78 -12.44 17.01
N ASP A 472 0.06 -13.36 16.51
CA ASP A 472 -0.32 -14.78 16.38
C ASP A 472 -0.81 -15.41 17.69
N LYS A 473 -0.19 -15.01 18.82
CA LYS A 473 -0.56 -15.51 20.14
C LYS A 473 -1.92 -15.01 20.57
N GLU A 474 -2.26 -13.77 20.22
CA GLU A 474 -3.58 -13.19 20.47
C GLU A 474 -4.65 -13.95 19.68
N LEU A 475 -4.44 -14.11 18.37
CA LEU A 475 -5.36 -14.86 17.49
C LEU A 475 -5.60 -16.28 18.02
N SER A 476 -4.54 -16.99 18.39
CA SER A 476 -4.62 -18.35 18.91
C SER A 476 -5.38 -18.40 20.25
N ALA A 477 -5.14 -17.46 21.16
CA ALA A 477 -5.84 -17.40 22.45
C ALA A 477 -7.32 -17.03 22.31
N LEU A 478 -7.65 -16.22 21.31
CA LEU A 478 -9.03 -15.92 20.91
C LEU A 478 -9.71 -17.10 20.21
N GLY A 479 -8.95 -18.10 19.75
CA GLY A 479 -9.45 -19.33 19.12
C GLY A 479 -9.44 -19.32 17.59
N PHE A 480 -8.91 -18.26 16.96
CA PHE A 480 -8.71 -18.25 15.52
C PHE A 480 -7.56 -19.16 15.12
N ILE A 481 -7.66 -19.75 13.92
CA ILE A 481 -6.61 -20.61 13.35
C ILE A 481 -5.77 -19.79 12.35
N PRO A 482 -4.57 -19.33 12.73
CA PRO A 482 -3.63 -18.76 11.75
C PRO A 482 -3.16 -19.85 10.79
N PHE A 483 -2.91 -19.51 9.52
CA PHE A 483 -2.34 -20.44 8.55
C PHE A 483 -0.91 -19.95 8.19
N SER A 484 0.09 -20.81 8.44
CA SER A 484 1.56 -20.54 8.54
C SER A 484 2.20 -19.72 7.38
N SER A 485 3.47 -19.28 7.34
CA SER A 485 4.71 -19.48 8.15
C SER A 485 5.75 -18.35 7.93
N TYR A 486 5.36 -17.20 7.37
CA TYR A 486 6.32 -16.11 7.11
C TYR A 486 6.39 -15.22 8.36
N ASP A 487 7.60 -14.98 8.90
CA ASP A 487 7.93 -14.13 10.06
C ASP A 487 7.43 -12.65 9.98
N LYS A 488 6.55 -12.35 9.02
CA LYS A 488 6.42 -11.04 8.37
C LYS A 488 4.95 -10.63 8.07
N GLY A 489 3.98 -11.54 8.22
CA GLY A 489 2.54 -11.23 8.16
C GLY A 489 1.73 -12.13 9.11
N LEU A 490 0.57 -11.67 9.59
CA LEU A 490 -0.39 -12.47 10.37
C LEU A 490 -1.63 -12.81 9.52
N PRO A 491 -1.51 -13.63 8.47
CA PRO A 491 -2.68 -13.99 7.69
C PRO A 491 -3.54 -14.99 8.48
N PHE A 492 -4.85 -14.76 8.50
CA PHE A 492 -5.80 -15.64 9.18
C PHE A 492 -7.13 -15.69 8.42
N LEU A 493 -7.95 -16.70 8.74
CA LEU A 493 -9.22 -17.01 8.06
C LEU A 493 -9.07 -17.38 6.57
N ALA A 494 -7.99 -18.08 6.21
CA ALA A 494 -8.00 -18.86 4.97
C ALA A 494 -8.99 -20.01 5.08
N ARG A 495 -9.78 -20.21 4.03
CA ARG A 495 -10.81 -21.22 3.98
C ARG A 495 -10.24 -22.60 3.63
N PRO A 496 -10.65 -23.67 4.33
CA PRO A 496 -10.39 -25.03 3.89
C PRO A 496 -11.27 -25.41 2.70
N SER A 497 -10.78 -26.28 1.82
CA SER A 497 -11.52 -26.71 0.62
C SER A 497 -12.79 -27.52 0.90
N ALA A 498 -12.86 -28.19 2.07
CA ALA A 498 -14.00 -28.99 2.48
C ALA A 498 -15.11 -28.18 3.19
N ASP A 499 -14.91 -26.88 3.40
CA ASP A 499 -15.90 -26.00 4.06
C ASP A 499 -17.33 -26.05 3.47
N PRO A 500 -17.53 -26.10 2.13
CA PRO A 500 -18.87 -26.18 1.56
C PRO A 500 -19.66 -27.43 1.99
N ASP A 501 -18.96 -28.49 2.40
CA ASP A 501 -19.57 -29.77 2.80
C ASP A 501 -19.97 -29.79 4.29
N GLY A 502 -19.60 -28.75 5.06
CA GLY A 502 -19.94 -28.61 6.48
C GLY A 502 -18.70 -28.61 7.39
N PRO A 503 -18.84 -29.03 8.67
CA PRO A 503 -17.71 -29.14 9.59
C PRO A 503 -16.59 -30.00 9.03
N CYS A 504 -15.35 -29.52 9.12
CA CYS A 504 -14.21 -30.09 8.40
C CYS A 504 -13.03 -30.31 9.37
N SER A 505 -12.74 -31.52 9.84
CA SER A 505 -11.72 -31.72 10.90
C SER A 505 -10.28 -31.88 10.38
N SER A 506 -10.08 -32.24 9.11
CA SER A 506 -8.77 -32.64 8.56
C SER A 506 -8.32 -31.88 7.31
N SER A 507 -9.14 -30.97 6.77
CA SER A 507 -8.78 -30.21 5.57
C SER A 507 -7.82 -29.07 5.91
N GLY A 508 -6.69 -29.01 5.19
CA GLY A 508 -5.77 -27.87 5.26
C GLY A 508 -6.42 -26.60 4.72
N ALA A 509 -6.08 -25.46 5.31
CA ALA A 509 -6.48 -24.17 4.76
C ALA A 509 -5.70 -23.90 3.46
N ASP A 510 -6.42 -23.54 2.40
CA ASP A 510 -5.81 -23.16 1.12
C ASP A 510 -6.57 -21.99 0.51
N TRP A 511 -6.18 -20.78 0.92
CA TRP A 511 -6.75 -19.56 0.39
C TRP A 511 -6.57 -19.39 -1.12
N LYS A 512 -5.61 -20.09 -1.74
CA LYS A 512 -5.37 -19.96 -3.20
C LYS A 512 -6.46 -20.62 -4.02
N THR A 513 -7.12 -21.64 -3.45
CA THR A 513 -8.18 -22.40 -4.12
C THR A 513 -9.55 -22.07 -3.55
N SER A 514 -9.63 -21.89 -2.24
CA SER A 514 -10.90 -21.78 -1.51
C SER A 514 -11.19 -20.35 -1.05
N GLY A 515 -10.21 -19.46 -1.11
CA GLY A 515 -10.37 -18.07 -0.69
C GLY A 515 -10.32 -17.86 0.82
N PHE A 516 -10.80 -16.69 1.25
CA PHE A 516 -10.90 -16.29 2.65
C PHE A 516 -12.35 -16.26 3.13
N TYR A 517 -12.54 -16.50 4.43
CA TYR A 517 -13.80 -16.11 5.08
C TYR A 517 -13.87 -14.58 5.22
N PRO A 518 -15.08 -14.01 5.33
CA PRO A 518 -15.26 -12.61 5.72
C PRO A 518 -14.42 -12.23 6.94
N GLY A 519 -13.74 -11.08 6.88
CA GLY A 519 -12.84 -10.58 7.93
C GLY A 519 -11.42 -11.11 7.82
N GLY A 520 -11.14 -11.99 6.85
CA GLY A 520 -9.81 -12.51 6.60
C GLY A 520 -8.83 -11.43 6.19
N MET A 521 -7.61 -11.53 6.73
CA MET A 521 -6.52 -10.61 6.43
C MET A 521 -5.39 -11.38 5.77
N GLY A 522 -4.76 -10.76 4.78
CA GLY A 522 -3.66 -11.37 4.05
C GLY A 522 -2.74 -10.32 3.47
N ARG A 523 -1.43 -10.55 3.57
CA ARG A 523 -0.43 -9.78 2.82
C ARG A 523 0.78 -10.63 2.51
N GLN A 524 1.47 -10.29 1.44
CA GLN A 524 2.74 -10.92 1.08
C GLN A 524 3.82 -9.87 0.89
N VAL A 525 4.92 -10.08 1.61
CA VAL A 525 6.09 -9.20 1.68
C VAL A 525 7.10 -9.66 0.64
N VAL A 526 6.87 -9.32 -0.64
CA VAL A 526 7.74 -9.67 -1.78
C VAL A 526 7.95 -8.47 -2.71
N SER A 527 9.07 -8.45 -3.44
CA SER A 527 9.50 -7.32 -4.26
C SER A 527 8.57 -6.99 -5.42
N HIS A 528 7.80 -7.96 -5.92
CA HIS A 528 6.89 -7.80 -7.06
C HIS A 528 5.42 -7.63 -6.65
N ASN A 529 5.11 -7.41 -5.36
CA ASN A 529 3.73 -7.23 -4.89
C ASN A 529 3.24 -5.79 -5.04
N GLY A 530 2.99 -5.34 -6.27
CA GLY A 530 2.46 -4.00 -6.56
C GLY A 530 1.40 -3.99 -7.66
N TRP A 531 0.60 -2.93 -7.74
CA TRP A 531 -0.56 -2.85 -8.65
C TRP A 531 -0.19 -2.94 -10.14
N ASN A 532 1.01 -2.51 -10.53
CA ASN A 532 1.49 -2.60 -11.93
C ASN A 532 1.92 -4.01 -12.37
N MET A 533 1.98 -4.98 -11.45
CA MET A 533 2.41 -6.35 -11.76
C MET A 533 1.18 -7.25 -11.79
N SER A 534 0.78 -7.75 -12.97
CA SER A 534 -0.38 -8.64 -13.12
C SER A 534 -0.25 -9.95 -12.34
N SER A 535 0.98 -10.39 -12.10
CA SER A 535 1.32 -11.57 -11.28
C SER A 535 1.49 -11.26 -9.79
N ALA A 536 1.23 -10.03 -9.34
CA ALA A 536 1.36 -9.67 -7.92
C ALA A 536 0.44 -10.54 -7.05
N PRO A 537 0.94 -11.03 -5.89
CA PRO A 537 0.11 -11.74 -4.92
C PRO A 537 -1.15 -10.98 -4.50
N LEU A 538 -1.10 -9.65 -4.45
CA LEU A 538 -2.27 -8.80 -4.20
C LEU A 538 -3.46 -9.17 -5.07
N TRP A 539 -3.27 -9.27 -6.39
CA TRP A 539 -4.36 -9.60 -7.30
C TRP A 539 -4.94 -10.98 -7.03
N GLN A 540 -4.13 -11.90 -6.51
CA GLN A 540 -4.62 -13.20 -6.07
C GLN A 540 -5.43 -13.04 -4.77
N TYR A 541 -4.95 -12.27 -3.80
CA TYR A 541 -5.70 -12.03 -2.55
C TYR A 541 -7.08 -11.39 -2.80
N LEU A 542 -7.17 -10.38 -3.67
CA LEU A 542 -8.44 -9.74 -4.04
C LEU A 542 -9.39 -10.71 -4.75
N ARG A 543 -8.87 -11.46 -5.74
CA ARG A 543 -9.62 -12.53 -6.42
C ARG A 543 -10.06 -13.65 -5.48
N GLN A 544 -9.42 -13.80 -4.33
CA GLN A 544 -9.71 -14.84 -3.33
C GLN A 544 -10.53 -14.30 -2.14
N GLY A 545 -11.04 -13.06 -2.22
CA GLY A 545 -11.94 -12.50 -1.22
C GLY A 545 -11.28 -12.10 0.10
N VAL A 546 -10.02 -11.66 0.10
CA VAL A 546 -9.43 -11.05 1.30
C VAL A 546 -10.24 -9.81 1.73
N THR A 547 -10.38 -9.53 3.03
CA THR A 547 -11.05 -8.31 3.54
C THR A 547 -10.06 -7.17 3.78
N VAL A 548 -8.86 -7.48 4.27
CA VAL A 548 -7.80 -6.51 4.55
C VAL A 548 -6.49 -6.95 3.93
N THR A 549 -5.91 -6.10 3.09
CA THR A 549 -4.62 -6.36 2.45
C THR A 549 -3.85 -5.07 2.17
N ALA A 550 -2.68 -5.18 1.55
CA ALA A 550 -1.92 -4.04 1.10
C ALA A 550 -0.93 -4.46 0.00
N ALA A 551 -0.47 -3.47 -0.74
CA ALA A 551 0.52 -3.64 -1.79
C ALA A 551 1.35 -2.37 -2.01
N GLY A 552 2.41 -2.49 -2.79
CA GLY A 552 3.05 -1.32 -3.38
C GLY A 552 2.11 -0.66 -4.39
N ALA A 553 2.11 0.68 -4.44
CA ALA A 553 1.50 1.46 -5.49
C ALA A 553 2.08 1.02 -6.85
N PRO A 554 3.36 1.34 -7.19
CA PRO A 554 4.19 0.51 -8.06
C PRO A 554 5.07 -0.48 -7.28
N ALA A 555 5.34 -1.63 -7.90
CA ALA A 555 6.53 -2.44 -7.67
C ALA A 555 7.49 -2.27 -8.86
N TYR A 556 8.79 -2.09 -8.64
CA TYR A 556 9.76 -1.90 -9.72
C TYR A 556 10.69 -3.10 -9.87
N ASP A 557 11.25 -3.29 -11.08
CA ASP A 557 12.14 -4.41 -11.36
C ASP A 557 13.38 -4.41 -10.44
N GLY A 558 13.53 -5.53 -9.73
CA GLY A 558 14.72 -5.93 -8.95
C GLY A 558 14.87 -5.39 -7.52
N GLY A 559 13.84 -4.84 -6.88
CA GLY A 559 14.05 -4.02 -5.67
C GLY A 559 14.00 -4.53 -4.27
N PRO A 560 14.56 -3.75 -3.28
CA PRO A 560 14.51 -4.14 -1.90
C PRO A 560 13.05 -4.25 -1.56
N HIS A 561 12.72 -5.47 -1.14
CA HIS A 561 11.42 -5.95 -0.74
C HIS A 561 10.60 -4.83 -0.10
N ILE A 562 9.31 -4.71 -0.48
CA ILE A 562 8.32 -4.14 0.44
C ILE A 562 8.62 -4.82 1.78
N THR A 563 9.07 -4.06 2.78
CA THR A 563 9.53 -4.64 4.05
C THR A 563 8.36 -4.73 5.01
N ASN A 564 8.54 -5.36 6.16
CA ASN A 564 7.48 -5.35 7.18
C ASN A 564 7.11 -3.94 7.63
N LEU A 565 8.09 -3.03 7.63
CA LEU A 565 7.93 -1.65 8.06
C LEU A 565 7.07 -0.83 7.09
N THR A 566 6.98 -1.24 5.82
CA THR A 566 6.19 -0.52 4.81
C THR A 566 4.71 -0.89 4.82
N PHE A 567 4.34 -2.00 5.46
CA PHE A 567 2.95 -2.37 5.70
C PHE A 567 2.50 -1.87 7.08
N TRP A 568 1.63 -2.62 7.76
CA TRP A 568 1.23 -2.36 9.13
C TRP A 568 1.96 -3.27 10.14
N ASP A 569 2.06 -2.85 11.39
CA ASP A 569 2.40 -3.71 12.51
C ASP A 569 1.15 -4.52 12.91
N ASN A 570 1.21 -5.85 12.77
CA ASN A 570 0.03 -6.66 13.00
C ASN A 570 -0.41 -6.66 14.47
N ALA A 571 0.51 -6.56 15.42
CA ALA A 571 0.16 -6.55 16.85
C ALA A 571 -0.57 -5.25 17.23
N ILE A 572 -0.19 -4.12 16.64
CA ILE A 572 -0.92 -2.86 16.80
C ILE A 572 -2.27 -2.93 16.08
N LEU A 573 -2.29 -3.41 14.84
CA LEU A 573 -3.50 -3.48 14.04
C LEU A 573 -4.56 -4.36 14.70
N THR A 574 -4.25 -5.63 15.02
CA THR A 574 -5.21 -6.59 15.59
C THR A 574 -5.71 -6.14 16.95
N ARG A 575 -4.82 -5.61 17.80
CA ARG A 575 -5.21 -5.12 19.11
C ARG A 575 -6.30 -4.08 18.97
N TYR A 576 -6.06 -2.99 18.24
CA TYR A 576 -7.02 -1.89 18.15
C TYR A 576 -8.29 -2.31 17.41
N LEU A 577 -8.15 -2.99 16.28
CA LEU A 577 -9.28 -3.37 15.43
C LEU A 577 -10.27 -4.29 16.16
N PHE A 578 -9.80 -5.32 16.87
CA PHE A 578 -10.65 -6.29 17.55
C PHE A 578 -11.33 -5.77 18.83
N ARG A 579 -11.00 -4.55 19.27
CA ARG A 579 -11.75 -3.82 20.30
C ARG A 579 -12.64 -2.74 19.66
N GLY A 580 -13.07 -2.93 18.42
CA GLY A 580 -14.05 -2.06 17.78
C GLY A 580 -13.52 -0.68 17.39
N ARG A 581 -12.25 -0.60 16.98
CA ARG A 581 -11.71 0.61 16.32
C ARG A 581 -11.78 0.44 14.81
N ASP A 582 -12.13 1.52 14.12
CA ASP A 582 -12.13 1.58 12.66
C ASP A 582 -10.78 1.20 12.04
N LEU A 583 -10.81 0.39 10.98
CA LEU A 583 -9.63 -0.02 10.23
C LEU A 583 -8.80 1.17 9.71
N GLY A 584 -9.47 2.25 9.27
CA GLY A 584 -8.79 3.45 8.79
C GLY A 584 -7.89 4.09 9.85
N GLU A 585 -8.36 4.16 11.11
CA GLU A 585 -7.55 4.60 12.25
C GLU A 585 -6.45 3.59 12.56
N CYS A 586 -6.78 2.30 12.60
CA CYS A 586 -5.83 1.24 12.93
C CYS A 586 -4.64 1.21 11.95
N PHE A 587 -4.89 1.47 10.67
CA PHE A 587 -3.84 1.61 9.66
C PHE A 587 -2.90 2.78 9.92
N LEU A 588 -3.41 3.96 10.26
CA LEU A 588 -2.57 5.11 10.61
C LEU A 588 -1.68 4.80 11.84
N ARG A 589 -2.23 4.09 12.81
CA ARG A 589 -1.51 3.70 14.03
C ARG A 589 -0.42 2.69 13.78
N ALA A 590 -0.69 1.73 12.91
CA ALA A 590 0.17 0.58 12.68
C ALA A 590 1.17 0.78 11.53
N THR A 591 1.08 1.86 10.75
CA THR A 591 1.96 2.12 9.60
C THR A 591 3.08 3.10 9.94
N TRP A 592 4.32 2.72 9.65
CA TRP A 592 5.50 3.54 9.99
C TRP A 592 5.70 4.73 9.05
N TYR A 593 5.45 4.55 7.76
CA TYR A 593 5.70 5.57 6.74
C TYR A 593 4.42 6.29 6.32
N VAL A 594 4.55 7.61 6.11
CA VAL A 594 3.53 8.44 5.45
C VAL A 594 4.09 8.96 4.13
N ASN A 595 3.22 9.24 3.16
CA ASN A 595 3.61 9.68 1.81
C ASN A 595 4.66 8.77 1.14
N TRP A 596 4.48 7.47 1.33
CA TRP A 596 5.21 6.33 0.81
C TRP A 596 4.43 5.63 -0.32
N SER A 597 5.07 4.64 -0.95
CA SER A 597 4.50 3.83 -2.02
C SER A 597 3.57 2.70 -1.55
N THR A 598 3.01 2.71 -0.34
CA THR A 598 2.13 1.60 0.12
C THR A 598 0.66 1.98 -0.02
N SER A 599 -0.11 1.18 -0.76
CA SER A 599 -1.57 1.22 -0.77
C SER A 599 -2.12 0.30 0.32
N LEU A 600 -2.97 0.85 1.20
CA LEU A 600 -3.69 0.13 2.24
C LEU A 600 -5.11 -0.16 1.78
N ILE A 601 -5.52 -1.42 1.81
CA ILE A 601 -6.70 -1.91 1.08
C ILE A 601 -7.66 -2.56 2.08
N GLY A 602 -8.91 -2.11 2.04
CA GLY A 602 -9.95 -2.52 2.98
C GLY A 602 -10.89 -1.35 3.29
N ASP A 603 -12.06 -1.69 3.83
CA ASP A 603 -13.07 -0.73 4.23
C ASP A 603 -12.62 0.02 5.50
N PRO A 604 -12.47 1.36 5.48
CA PRO A 604 -11.98 2.06 6.67
C PRO A 604 -12.98 2.00 7.83
N LEU A 605 -14.26 1.73 7.57
CA LEU A 605 -15.30 1.52 8.57
C LEU A 605 -15.40 0.06 9.03
N PHE A 606 -14.49 -0.83 8.64
CA PHE A 606 -14.41 -2.17 9.24
C PHE A 606 -13.97 -2.05 10.71
N HIS A 607 -14.80 -2.47 11.68
CA HIS A 607 -14.53 -2.30 13.12
C HIS A 607 -15.08 -3.44 14.00
N PRO A 608 -14.67 -4.71 13.80
CA PRO A 608 -15.20 -5.81 14.59
C PRO A 608 -14.86 -5.65 16.08
N ASP A 609 -15.86 -5.33 16.91
CA ASP A 609 -15.74 -5.43 18.37
C ASP A 609 -16.04 -6.88 18.78
N LEU A 610 -15.01 -7.69 19.01
CA LEU A 610 -15.20 -9.12 19.32
C LEU A 610 -15.96 -9.35 20.63
N SER A 611 -16.09 -8.35 21.50
CA SER A 611 -16.95 -8.43 22.68
C SER A 611 -18.44 -8.32 22.34
N ARG A 612 -18.77 -7.84 21.13
CA ARG A 612 -20.13 -7.58 20.65
C ARG A 612 -20.51 -8.36 19.39
N THR A 613 -19.56 -8.89 18.62
CA THR A 613 -19.89 -9.72 17.44
C THR A 613 -20.74 -10.92 17.84
N ALA A 614 -21.44 -11.57 16.92
CA ALA A 614 -22.23 -12.77 17.22
C ALA A 614 -21.93 -13.90 16.25
N ILE A 615 -22.25 -15.15 16.64
CA ILE A 615 -22.30 -16.27 15.70
C ILE A 615 -23.54 -16.07 14.84
N ASP A 616 -23.41 -16.10 13.52
CA ASP A 616 -24.58 -16.08 12.65
C ASP A 616 -25.31 -17.42 12.71
N ARG A 617 -26.61 -17.35 12.95
CA ARG A 617 -27.51 -18.51 13.09
C ARG A 617 -28.66 -18.45 12.10
N THR A 618 -28.69 -17.41 11.26
CA THR A 618 -29.77 -17.17 10.33
C THR A 618 -29.39 -17.79 9.00
N PRO A 619 -30.20 -18.70 8.44
CA PRO A 619 -29.94 -19.23 7.11
C PRO A 619 -29.99 -18.12 6.04
N PRO A 620 -29.08 -18.17 5.04
CA PRO A 620 -29.01 -17.16 3.99
C PRO A 620 -30.30 -17.13 3.19
N ARG A 621 -30.85 -15.94 2.92
CA ARG A 621 -32.11 -15.80 2.19
C ARG A 621 -31.86 -15.30 0.77
N ALA A 622 -32.51 -15.90 -0.23
CA ALA A 622 -32.52 -15.35 -1.57
C ALA A 622 -33.57 -14.24 -1.70
N SER A 623 -33.21 -13.13 -2.33
CA SER A 623 -34.12 -12.01 -2.64
C SER A 623 -35.06 -12.33 -3.80
N ARG A 624 -34.66 -13.28 -4.66
CA ARG A 624 -35.34 -13.71 -5.88
C ARG A 624 -35.11 -15.20 -6.11
N GLU A 625 -35.86 -15.78 -7.04
CA GLU A 625 -35.61 -17.13 -7.53
C GLU A 625 -34.23 -17.24 -8.21
N LEU A 626 -33.75 -18.48 -8.36
CA LEU A 626 -32.47 -18.77 -9.02
C LEU A 626 -32.50 -18.29 -10.47
N SER A 627 -31.60 -17.38 -10.82
CA SER A 627 -31.39 -16.95 -12.21
C SER A 627 -30.54 -17.98 -12.93
N VAL A 628 -30.99 -18.45 -14.10
CA VAL A 628 -30.29 -19.47 -14.88
C VAL A 628 -30.22 -19.05 -16.34
N SER A 629 -29.02 -19.12 -16.91
CA SER A 629 -28.78 -18.97 -18.34
C SER A 629 -28.00 -20.18 -18.86
N SER A 630 -28.06 -20.42 -20.17
CA SER A 630 -27.31 -21.50 -20.79
C SER A 630 -26.77 -21.11 -22.16
N SER A 631 -25.63 -21.69 -22.50
CA SER A 631 -24.98 -21.56 -23.80
C SER A 631 -24.43 -22.92 -24.25
N ALA A 632 -24.12 -23.06 -25.54
CA ALA A 632 -23.52 -24.27 -26.09
C ALA A 632 -22.34 -23.94 -27.01
N ASP A 633 -21.28 -24.75 -26.94
CA ASP A 633 -20.17 -24.73 -27.89
C ASP A 633 -19.79 -26.16 -28.31
N ARG A 634 -19.71 -26.37 -29.64
CA ARG A 634 -19.09 -27.49 -30.39
C ARG A 634 -19.39 -28.95 -29.99
N GLN A 635 -20.16 -29.22 -28.94
CA GLN A 635 -20.76 -30.50 -28.51
C GLN A 635 -21.24 -30.47 -27.04
N LYS A 636 -20.91 -29.41 -26.29
CA LYS A 636 -21.19 -29.31 -24.85
C LYS A 636 -22.01 -28.07 -24.56
N SER A 637 -22.87 -28.18 -23.56
CA SER A 637 -23.61 -27.06 -23.01
C SER A 637 -23.07 -26.65 -21.66
N VAL A 638 -23.26 -25.38 -21.35
CA VAL A 638 -22.92 -24.76 -20.08
C VAL A 638 -24.20 -24.17 -19.49
N ILE A 639 -24.39 -24.37 -18.20
CA ILE A 639 -25.42 -23.68 -17.42
C ILE A 639 -24.71 -22.73 -16.45
N GLU A 640 -25.10 -21.47 -16.45
CA GLU A 640 -24.71 -20.50 -15.44
C GLU A 640 -25.90 -20.27 -14.52
N ALA A 641 -25.69 -20.46 -13.22
CA ALA A 641 -26.71 -20.26 -12.20
C ALA A 641 -26.24 -19.24 -11.19
N GLN A 642 -27.11 -18.31 -10.83
CA GLN A 642 -26.84 -17.21 -9.92
C GLN A 642 -28.00 -17.02 -8.96
N ALA A 643 -27.67 -16.74 -7.70
CA ALA A 643 -28.64 -16.26 -6.71
C ALA A 643 -28.27 -14.83 -6.28
N GLU A 644 -29.27 -14.04 -5.91
CA GLU A 644 -29.07 -12.73 -5.28
C GLU A 644 -29.63 -12.80 -3.86
N LEU A 645 -28.79 -12.56 -2.85
CA LEU A 645 -29.21 -12.64 -1.45
C LEU A 645 -30.04 -11.43 -1.05
N ALA A 646 -31.06 -11.67 -0.21
CA ALA A 646 -31.77 -10.63 0.51
C ALA A 646 -30.79 -10.01 1.51
N PHE A 647 -30.55 -8.72 1.37
CA PHE A 647 -29.43 -8.06 2.03
C PHE A 647 -29.83 -6.65 2.50
N SER A 648 -29.36 -6.26 3.68
CA SER A 648 -29.37 -4.86 4.14
C SER A 648 -28.13 -4.56 4.99
N PRO A 649 -27.75 -3.29 5.20
CA PRO A 649 -26.66 -2.92 6.12
C PRO A 649 -26.80 -3.54 7.52
N ASP A 650 -28.03 -3.61 8.05
CA ASP A 650 -28.31 -4.17 9.38
C ASP A 650 -28.31 -5.70 9.41
N ASP A 651 -28.53 -6.34 8.26
CA ASP A 651 -28.60 -7.79 8.09
C ASP A 651 -27.71 -8.19 6.91
N PRO A 652 -26.38 -8.09 7.09
CA PRO A 652 -25.45 -8.39 6.02
C PRO A 652 -25.37 -9.88 5.79
N GLU A 653 -25.38 -10.27 4.51
CA GLU A 653 -25.52 -11.65 4.09
C GLU A 653 -24.55 -11.98 2.95
N VAL A 654 -23.82 -13.08 3.09
CA VAL A 654 -22.96 -13.64 2.04
C VAL A 654 -23.06 -15.15 2.06
N ALA A 655 -23.08 -15.79 0.90
CA ALA A 655 -23.22 -17.24 0.82
C ALA A 655 -22.41 -17.81 -0.33
N LEU A 656 -22.15 -19.11 -0.27
CA LEU A 656 -21.83 -19.95 -1.41
C LEU A 656 -23.12 -20.40 -2.07
N LEU A 657 -23.06 -20.62 -3.39
CA LEU A 657 -24.11 -21.31 -4.13
C LEU A 657 -23.60 -22.69 -4.54
N ARG A 658 -24.32 -23.73 -4.14
CA ARG A 658 -24.13 -25.10 -4.61
C ARG A 658 -25.30 -25.47 -5.52
N VAL A 659 -25.01 -25.89 -6.74
CA VAL A 659 -26.02 -26.35 -7.70
C VAL A 659 -25.71 -27.77 -8.15
N VAL A 660 -26.73 -28.61 -8.12
CA VAL A 660 -26.72 -29.96 -8.68
C VAL A 660 -27.67 -29.99 -9.86
N ALA A 661 -27.14 -30.26 -11.05
CA ALA A 661 -27.92 -30.49 -12.26
C ALA A 661 -28.04 -31.99 -12.48
N ARG A 662 -29.27 -32.50 -12.44
CA ARG A 662 -29.58 -33.91 -12.68
C ARG A 662 -30.24 -34.09 -14.04
N ASP A 663 -29.67 -34.94 -14.89
CA ASP A 663 -30.27 -35.29 -16.18
C ASP A 663 -31.42 -36.32 -16.03
N PRO A 664 -32.17 -36.63 -17.11
CA PRO A 664 -33.26 -37.61 -17.04
C PRO A 664 -32.80 -39.04 -16.71
N GLY A 665 -31.53 -39.35 -16.97
CA GLY A 665 -30.89 -40.62 -16.61
C GLY A 665 -30.42 -40.69 -15.15
N GLY A 666 -30.58 -39.60 -14.38
CA GLY A 666 -30.16 -39.50 -12.98
C GLY A 666 -28.69 -39.13 -12.78
N LYS A 667 -27.94 -38.81 -13.84
CA LYS A 667 -26.54 -38.38 -13.71
C LYS A 667 -26.50 -36.95 -13.15
N GLU A 668 -25.68 -36.75 -12.13
CA GLU A 668 -25.51 -35.46 -11.47
C GLU A 668 -24.23 -34.75 -11.90
N ASN A 669 -24.33 -33.44 -12.10
CA ASN A 669 -23.20 -32.54 -12.22
C ASN A 669 -23.32 -31.50 -11.12
N VAL A 670 -22.26 -31.33 -10.32
CA VAL A 670 -22.26 -30.45 -9.16
C VAL A 670 -21.29 -29.30 -9.39
N ALA A 671 -21.70 -28.08 -9.09
CA ALA A 671 -20.84 -26.91 -9.05
C ALA A 671 -21.07 -26.13 -7.76
N ILE A 672 -20.00 -25.58 -7.19
CA ILE A 672 -20.03 -24.75 -5.98
C ILE A 672 -19.29 -23.45 -6.28
N SER A 673 -19.82 -22.32 -5.82
CA SER A 673 -19.16 -21.04 -6.01
C SER A 673 -17.85 -21.01 -5.22
N ALA A 674 -16.81 -20.44 -5.81
CA ALA A 674 -15.47 -20.46 -5.22
C ALA A 674 -15.37 -19.59 -3.95
N LEU A 675 -16.20 -18.55 -3.83
CA LEU A 675 -16.14 -17.53 -2.78
C LEU A 675 -17.52 -17.25 -2.23
N TYR A 676 -17.57 -16.80 -0.97
CA TYR A 676 -18.76 -16.18 -0.42
C TYR A 676 -19.05 -14.88 -1.17
N SER A 677 -20.32 -14.65 -1.48
CA SER A 677 -20.74 -13.47 -2.21
C SER A 677 -22.19 -13.16 -1.85
N ARG A 678 -22.58 -11.89 -1.95
CA ARG A 678 -23.99 -11.49 -1.97
C ARG A 678 -24.70 -11.98 -3.23
N ARG A 679 -23.95 -12.17 -4.31
CA ARG A 679 -24.45 -12.66 -5.61
C ARG A 679 -23.66 -13.90 -6.03
N PRO A 680 -23.77 -15.02 -5.32
CA PRO A 680 -22.98 -16.19 -5.64
C PRO A 680 -23.42 -16.77 -6.99
N GLN A 681 -22.43 -17.15 -7.80
CA GLN A 681 -22.61 -17.67 -9.15
C GLN A 681 -21.79 -18.95 -9.32
N VAL A 682 -22.34 -19.89 -10.08
CA VAL A 682 -21.66 -21.11 -10.51
C VAL A 682 -21.82 -21.37 -12.00
N THR A 683 -20.83 -22.04 -12.57
CA THR A 683 -20.86 -22.50 -13.95
C THR A 683 -20.77 -24.02 -13.97
N LEU A 684 -21.85 -24.67 -14.41
CA LEU A 684 -21.90 -26.10 -14.68
C LEU A 684 -21.45 -26.32 -16.13
N LYS A 685 -20.33 -27.02 -16.31
CA LYS A 685 -19.70 -27.27 -17.62
C LYS A 685 -19.93 -28.71 -18.07
N ASP A 686 -19.60 -28.98 -19.33
CA ASP A 686 -19.60 -30.32 -19.93
C ASP A 686 -20.97 -31.03 -19.90
N LEU A 687 -22.06 -30.25 -19.93
CA LEU A 687 -23.41 -30.79 -19.94
C LEU A 687 -23.80 -31.25 -21.35
N ALA A 688 -24.68 -32.25 -21.41
CA ALA A 688 -25.26 -32.70 -22.67
C ALA A 688 -26.11 -31.57 -23.28
N PRO A 689 -25.99 -31.30 -24.58
CA PRO A 689 -26.84 -30.35 -25.27
C PRO A 689 -28.25 -30.90 -25.46
N ASP A 690 -29.20 -30.01 -25.68
CA ASP A 690 -30.62 -30.34 -25.91
C ASP A 690 -31.21 -31.31 -24.86
N THR A 691 -30.82 -31.14 -23.59
CA THR A 691 -31.19 -32.04 -22.50
C THR A 691 -31.90 -31.26 -21.41
N ASP A 692 -33.00 -31.81 -20.89
CA ASP A 692 -33.75 -31.26 -19.76
C ASP A 692 -33.06 -31.65 -18.45
N PHE A 693 -32.57 -30.67 -17.70
CA PHE A 693 -31.98 -30.88 -16.38
C PHE A 693 -32.92 -30.40 -15.28
N THR A 694 -33.05 -31.17 -14.20
CA THR A 694 -33.59 -30.67 -12.94
C THR A 694 -32.45 -30.10 -12.10
N LEU A 695 -32.50 -28.80 -11.85
CA LEU A 695 -31.55 -28.07 -11.03
C LEU A 695 -32.04 -28.03 -9.58
N SER A 696 -31.21 -28.45 -8.65
CA SER A 696 -31.41 -28.20 -7.22
C SER A 696 -30.29 -27.31 -6.72
N ALA A 697 -30.64 -26.26 -5.98
CA ALA A 697 -29.70 -25.26 -5.51
C ALA A 697 -29.79 -25.07 -4.00
N GLU A 698 -28.64 -24.84 -3.37
CA GLU A 698 -28.50 -24.58 -1.95
C GLU A 698 -27.55 -23.42 -1.71
N LEU A 699 -27.93 -22.53 -0.81
CA LEU A 699 -27.10 -21.45 -0.30
C LEU A 699 -26.48 -21.87 1.03
N VAL A 700 -25.18 -21.59 1.22
CA VAL A 700 -24.44 -21.91 2.44
C VAL A 700 -23.68 -20.68 2.93
N ASP A 701 -23.97 -20.18 4.12
CA ASP A 701 -23.26 -19.02 4.69
C ASP A 701 -21.90 -19.41 5.33
N PRO A 702 -21.08 -18.45 5.78
CA PRO A 702 -19.80 -18.72 6.43
C PRO A 702 -19.89 -19.55 7.72
N TYR A 703 -21.04 -19.59 8.38
CA TYR A 703 -21.28 -20.39 9.59
C TYR A 703 -21.82 -21.80 9.29
N GLY A 704 -22.08 -22.11 8.02
CA GLY A 704 -22.63 -23.39 7.56
C GLY A 704 -24.15 -23.46 7.65
N ASN A 705 -24.86 -22.35 7.87
CA ASN A 705 -26.32 -22.30 7.77
C ASN A 705 -26.74 -22.47 6.30
N ARG A 706 -27.82 -23.22 6.06
CA ARG A 706 -28.21 -23.65 4.71
C ARG A 706 -29.64 -23.29 4.34
N THR A 707 -29.83 -22.86 3.11
CA THR A 707 -31.16 -22.62 2.52
C THR A 707 -31.27 -23.33 1.18
N LYS A 708 -32.23 -24.25 1.08
CA LYS A 708 -32.56 -24.91 -0.19
C LYS A 708 -33.47 -24.01 -1.01
N LEU A 709 -33.09 -23.78 -2.26
CA LEU A 709 -33.92 -23.04 -3.22
C LEU A 709 -34.88 -24.00 -3.92
N ALA A 710 -35.97 -23.45 -4.45
CA ALA A 710 -36.93 -24.22 -5.22
C ALA A 710 -36.23 -24.88 -6.44
N PRO A 711 -36.49 -26.18 -6.70
CA PRO A 711 -35.94 -26.83 -7.88
C PRO A 711 -36.45 -26.17 -9.17
N LEU A 712 -35.59 -26.09 -10.19
CA LEU A 712 -35.90 -25.50 -11.48
C LEU A 712 -35.58 -26.50 -12.60
N ASN A 713 -36.50 -26.69 -13.54
CA ASN A 713 -36.19 -27.44 -14.76
C ASN A 713 -35.63 -26.50 -15.82
N HIS A 714 -34.50 -26.86 -16.42
CA HIS A 714 -33.83 -26.05 -17.44
C HIS A 714 -33.33 -26.91 -18.59
N ARG A 715 -33.70 -26.55 -19.82
CA ARG A 715 -33.22 -27.23 -21.03
C ARG A 715 -31.96 -26.57 -21.55
N THR A 716 -30.90 -27.35 -21.75
CA THR A 716 -29.71 -26.84 -22.43
C THR A 716 -29.99 -26.60 -23.91
N PRO A 717 -29.37 -25.59 -24.55
CA PRO A 717 -29.58 -25.33 -25.96
C PRO A 717 -29.03 -26.49 -26.81
N ALA A 718 -29.63 -26.71 -27.97
CA ALA A 718 -29.08 -27.59 -28.99
C ALA A 718 -27.81 -26.98 -29.60
N VAL A 719 -26.86 -27.83 -30.00
CA VAL A 719 -25.64 -27.37 -30.67
C VAL A 719 -25.99 -27.01 -32.11
N ASN A 720 -26.03 -25.72 -32.43
CA ASN A 720 -26.07 -25.26 -33.81
C ASN A 720 -24.65 -25.28 -34.38
N ILE A 721 -24.31 -26.32 -35.15
CA ILE A 721 -23.09 -26.32 -35.96
C ILE A 721 -23.33 -25.31 -37.10
N PRO A 722 -22.53 -24.22 -37.20
CA PRO A 722 -22.70 -23.26 -38.28
C PRO A 722 -22.65 -23.94 -39.65
N LEU A 723 -23.58 -23.58 -40.53
CA LEU A 723 -23.68 -24.11 -41.90
C LEU A 723 -22.36 -23.95 -42.69
N SER A 724 -21.51 -22.99 -42.33
CA SER A 724 -20.16 -22.83 -42.87
C SER A 724 -19.23 -23.99 -42.52
N ILE A 725 -19.23 -24.46 -41.27
CA ILE A 725 -18.44 -25.62 -40.82
C ILE A 725 -18.95 -26.90 -41.48
N ILE A 726 -20.27 -27.03 -41.62
CA ILE A 726 -20.88 -28.16 -42.36
C ILE A 726 -20.45 -28.12 -43.83
N LYS A 727 -20.43 -26.93 -44.46
CA LYS A 727 -19.99 -26.75 -45.85
C LYS A 727 -18.50 -27.06 -46.03
N ASP A 728 -17.65 -26.63 -45.10
CA ASP A 728 -16.21 -26.89 -45.15
C ASP A 728 -15.89 -28.38 -44.91
N PHE A 729 -16.62 -29.03 -44.01
CA PHE A 729 -16.53 -30.48 -43.80
C PHE A 729 -16.98 -31.27 -45.04
N VAL A 730 -18.13 -30.92 -45.63
CA VAL A 730 -18.63 -31.53 -46.88
C VAL A 730 -17.69 -31.27 -48.05
N LYS A 731 -17.05 -30.09 -48.11
CA LYS A 731 -16.04 -29.76 -49.11
C LYS A 731 -14.76 -30.57 -48.92
N GLY A 732 -14.27 -30.73 -47.68
CA GLY A 732 -13.12 -31.58 -47.36
C GLY A 732 -13.32 -33.04 -47.79
N ILE A 733 -14.50 -33.61 -47.50
CA ILE A 733 -14.89 -34.95 -47.96
C ILE A 733 -14.88 -35.05 -49.49
N LYS A 734 -15.38 -34.04 -50.19
CA LYS A 734 -15.39 -34.02 -51.67
C LYS A 734 -14.01 -33.84 -52.29
N ASP A 735 -13.13 -33.11 -51.61
CA ASP A 735 -11.76 -32.83 -52.05
C ASP A 735 -10.77 -33.95 -51.65
N GLY A 736 -11.24 -35.03 -51.02
CA GLY A 736 -10.45 -36.19 -50.63
C GLY A 736 -9.45 -35.93 -49.49
N LYS A 737 -9.75 -34.97 -48.61
CA LYS A 737 -8.94 -34.63 -47.43
C LYS A 737 -9.59 -35.07 -46.13
#